data_AF-F4PY40-F1
#
_entry.id   AF-F4PY40-F1
#
_cell.length_a   1.000
_cell.length_b   1.000
_cell.length_c   1.000
_cell.angle_alpha   90.00
_cell.angle_beta   90.00
_cell.angle_gamma   90.00
#
_symmetry.space_group_name_H-M   'P 1'
#
loop_
_entity.id
_entity.type
_entity.pdbx_description
1 polymer ?
#
loop_
_entity_poly.entity_id
_entity_poly.type
_entity_poly.pdbx_seq_one_letter_code
_entity_poly.pdbx_strand_id
1 'polypeptide(L)'
;MKRNGGGDISTTKKKKNNSDDGVVQQEGGGEEEKERSSSSVLQNSIVGAFYLIGLQVGSRILTFVLNTLMVTAVDTGIYGIFAIEYQLVASIILFLSREAIRRTCIRVDLTQSKSGGDNQQLARLVNLSWVVIPVGIVISYLTYHFFDSKMGDKAGIEHYQTGLHIFVLASFMELMSEPVYILTQNMLLFKVRTIVEGGALFLKGVSTYYFVVMHNMGLKGFGYAQVVYSVVLIVGYYGNFILSIIRSNRGKGGDTAGQVTITSVSQLLPRFSGINVLVGSELWYMTAMYTWQSIQKLLLTEGEKMVMYTNSVDLVSQGIFSVVSNLGSLVARFFLQPIEESCFAMFPKLFANRQDWDTGHRVLTLLMKMMIIIGLTFMCFGPFYAGALLHILYRGKFDATNAALVMGIYCVYVSFMALNGVSEAFVQSVSKSDQLRRLNWVLIVISIVYLSCTALFSLLWGTIGIILAGVANMLLRILYMMLKIFQCTICCLERLTLEKDLHIHPKHCGPNLFTIATQQLHSEVEGTCSGRYGFIITITSVDFVSKGKVLESSGYVVFQVKYKAIIFKPFKGEVMDAVVTKVTNLGFFAEAGPLTIFVSTHLIPPDMQFDAQSANPCFVSEDGSKISKDDEVRLQIKGTRVDATEIFAIGSIREDYLGVIG
;
A
#
# COMPACT_ATOMS: atom_id res chain seq x y z
N MET A 1 5.79 -43.94 54.92
CA MET A 1 6.73 -45.02 55.30
C MET A 1 7.54 -45.39 54.05
N LYS A 2 8.87 -45.60 54.13
CA LYS A 2 9.72 -45.80 52.93
C LYS A 2 9.58 -47.20 52.31
N ARG A 3 9.54 -47.30 50.97
CA ARG A 3 10.37 -48.24 50.18
C ARG A 3 10.38 -47.88 48.69
N ASN A 4 11.44 -48.30 48.01
CA ASN A 4 11.69 -48.05 46.57
C ASN A 4 11.08 -49.16 45.71
N GLY A 5 10.94 -48.89 44.41
CA GLY A 5 10.62 -49.89 43.39
C GLY A 5 10.83 -49.33 41.97
N GLY A 6 12.08 -49.27 41.52
CA GLY A 6 12.39 -49.04 40.10
C GLY A 6 12.34 -50.35 39.31
N GLY A 7 12.02 -50.29 38.03
CA GLY A 7 12.03 -51.45 37.12
C GLY A 7 12.54 -51.03 35.74
N ASP A 8 13.48 -51.81 35.21
CA ASP A 8 14.13 -51.58 33.92
C ASP A 8 14.66 -52.90 33.32
N ILE A 9 14.86 -52.93 32.01
CA ILE A 9 15.58 -53.94 31.19
C ILE A 9 15.00 -55.36 31.07
N SER A 10 14.65 -55.73 29.82
CA SER A 10 14.99 -56.98 29.06
C SER A 10 13.84 -57.35 28.08
N THR A 11 13.99 -57.94 26.88
CA THR A 11 15.00 -58.81 26.20
C THR A 11 14.94 -58.58 24.64
N THR A 12 15.66 -59.19 23.66
CA THR A 12 16.83 -60.11 23.57
C THR A 12 17.56 -60.02 22.19
N LYS A 13 18.85 -60.40 22.16
CA LYS A 13 19.63 -61.15 21.12
C LYS A 13 19.87 -60.68 19.65
N LYS A 14 21.18 -60.55 19.37
CA LYS A 14 21.95 -60.47 18.09
C LYS A 14 21.90 -61.72 17.18
N LYS A 15 22.11 -61.53 15.86
CA LYS A 15 23.10 -62.16 14.92
C LYS A 15 22.70 -61.89 13.44
N LYS A 16 23.54 -61.87 12.38
CA LYS A 16 24.99 -62.10 12.16
C LYS A 16 25.47 -61.31 10.90
N ASN A 17 26.78 -61.25 10.61
CA ASN A 17 27.42 -60.44 9.53
C ASN A 17 27.36 -61.05 8.11
N ASN A 18 27.48 -60.17 7.09
CA ASN A 18 28.26 -60.20 5.82
C ASN A 18 27.63 -59.18 4.82
N SER A 19 28.24 -58.66 3.75
CA SER A 19 29.66 -58.39 3.36
C SER A 19 29.66 -57.52 2.09
N ASP A 20 30.43 -56.42 2.09
CA ASP A 20 31.00 -55.63 0.97
C ASP A 20 30.15 -55.12 -0.23
N ASP A 21 30.75 -54.14 -0.92
CA ASP A 21 30.41 -53.50 -2.22
C ASP A 21 29.11 -52.67 -2.37
N GLY A 22 29.26 -51.50 -3.04
CA GLY A 22 28.12 -50.72 -3.58
C GLY A 22 27.97 -49.26 -3.13
N VAL A 23 29.01 -48.42 -3.24
CA VAL A 23 28.82 -46.96 -3.10
C VAL A 23 28.20 -46.39 -4.39
N VAL A 24 26.91 -46.02 -4.33
CA VAL A 24 26.24 -45.17 -5.32
C VAL A 24 25.48 -44.08 -4.55
N GLN A 25 25.69 -42.82 -4.95
CA GLN A 25 25.06 -41.66 -4.30
C GLN A 25 23.60 -41.53 -4.72
N GLN A 26 22.73 -41.16 -3.78
CA GLN A 26 21.35 -40.75 -4.07
C GLN A 26 20.91 -39.55 -3.21
N GLU A 27 21.76 -38.52 -3.14
CA GLU A 27 21.36 -37.19 -2.68
C GLU A 27 20.69 -36.47 -3.85
N GLY A 28 19.44 -36.02 -3.68
CA GLY A 28 18.70 -35.27 -4.72
C GLY A 28 17.22 -35.05 -4.44
N GLY A 29 16.49 -36.07 -3.95
CA GLY A 29 15.03 -35.97 -3.77
C GLY A 29 14.55 -34.93 -2.74
N GLY A 30 15.42 -34.54 -1.80
CA GLY A 30 15.07 -33.65 -0.68
C GLY A 30 14.88 -32.17 -1.03
N GLU A 31 15.34 -31.72 -2.20
CA GLU A 31 15.10 -30.34 -2.68
C GLU A 31 13.91 -30.28 -3.64
N GLU A 32 13.79 -31.23 -4.58
CA GLU A 32 12.63 -31.30 -5.49
C GLU A 32 11.30 -31.44 -4.74
N GLU A 33 11.17 -32.30 -3.73
CA GLU A 33 9.93 -32.40 -2.94
C GLU A 33 9.63 -31.10 -2.19
N LYS A 34 10.66 -30.33 -1.82
CA LYS A 34 10.54 -29.08 -1.06
C LYS A 34 10.07 -27.93 -1.96
N GLU A 35 10.61 -27.85 -3.18
CA GLU A 35 10.10 -26.94 -4.21
C GLU A 35 8.70 -27.33 -4.69
N ARG A 36 8.40 -28.63 -4.84
CA ARG A 36 7.07 -29.14 -5.25
C ARG A 36 6.01 -28.92 -4.16
N SER A 37 6.40 -29.00 -2.89
CA SER A 37 5.58 -28.62 -1.75
C SER A 37 5.35 -27.10 -1.71
N SER A 38 6.41 -26.30 -1.83
CA SER A 38 6.33 -24.83 -1.86
C SER A 38 5.45 -24.31 -3.00
N SER A 39 5.65 -24.82 -4.22
CA SER A 39 4.88 -24.45 -5.41
C SER A 39 3.43 -24.91 -5.37
N SER A 40 3.12 -26.10 -4.83
CA SER A 40 1.74 -26.54 -4.64
C SER A 40 1.01 -25.78 -3.53
N VAL A 41 1.69 -25.40 -2.43
CA VAL A 41 1.13 -24.49 -1.41
C VAL A 41 0.88 -23.10 -2.00
N LEU A 42 1.81 -22.57 -2.81
CA LEU A 42 1.66 -21.31 -3.52
C LEU A 42 0.50 -21.36 -4.52
N GLN A 43 0.39 -22.41 -5.33
CA GLN A 43 -0.66 -22.61 -6.32
C GLN A 43 -2.04 -22.73 -5.65
N ASN A 44 -2.17 -23.50 -4.58
CA ASN A 44 -3.40 -23.58 -3.79
C ASN A 44 -3.76 -22.23 -3.12
N SER A 45 -2.76 -21.46 -2.66
CA SER A 45 -2.97 -20.12 -2.13
C SER A 45 -3.43 -19.13 -3.22
N ILE A 46 -2.89 -19.24 -4.44
CA ILE A 46 -3.27 -18.44 -5.61
C ILE A 46 -4.70 -18.78 -6.05
N VAL A 47 -5.08 -20.07 -6.12
CA VAL A 47 -6.46 -20.48 -6.43
C VAL A 47 -7.44 -20.01 -5.35
N GLY A 48 -7.06 -20.10 -4.07
CA GLY A 48 -7.84 -19.53 -2.97
C GLY A 48 -8.02 -18.01 -3.07
N ALA A 49 -6.95 -17.29 -3.42
CA ALA A 49 -6.99 -15.85 -3.66
C ALA A 49 -7.90 -15.50 -4.85
N PHE A 50 -7.80 -16.21 -5.98
CA PHE A 50 -8.68 -16.01 -7.14
C PHE A 50 -10.16 -16.26 -6.81
N TYR A 51 -10.48 -17.27 -5.99
CA TYR A 51 -11.87 -17.50 -5.55
C TYR A 51 -12.38 -16.35 -4.66
N LEU A 52 -11.55 -15.84 -3.74
CA LEU A 52 -11.90 -14.69 -2.90
C LEU A 52 -12.04 -13.38 -3.71
N ILE A 53 -11.16 -13.15 -4.69
CA ILE A 53 -11.25 -12.03 -5.63
C ILE A 53 -12.53 -12.14 -6.47
N GLY A 54 -12.82 -13.31 -7.04
CA GLY A 54 -14.04 -13.57 -7.81
C GLY A 54 -15.32 -13.31 -7.01
N LEU A 55 -15.36 -13.74 -5.74
CA LEU A 55 -16.48 -13.48 -4.83
C LEU A 55 -16.64 -12.00 -4.48
N GLN A 56 -15.53 -11.27 -4.27
CA GLN A 56 -15.55 -9.81 -4.07
C GLN A 56 -15.99 -9.06 -5.33
N VAL A 57 -15.53 -9.48 -6.51
CA VAL A 57 -15.93 -8.86 -7.78
C VAL A 57 -17.41 -9.11 -8.04
N GLY A 58 -17.89 -10.35 -7.92
CA GLY A 58 -19.30 -10.68 -8.14
C GLY A 58 -20.26 -9.95 -7.18
N SER A 59 -19.94 -9.89 -5.89
CA SER A 59 -20.76 -9.16 -4.90
C SER A 59 -20.77 -7.63 -5.14
N ARG A 60 -19.64 -7.04 -5.55
CA ARG A 60 -19.57 -5.62 -5.93
C ARG A 60 -20.31 -5.33 -7.24
N ILE A 61 -20.25 -6.21 -8.25
CA ILE A 61 -21.04 -6.10 -9.50
C ILE A 61 -22.54 -6.15 -9.17
N LEU A 62 -22.99 -7.11 -8.37
CA LEU A 62 -24.39 -7.20 -7.93
C LEU A 62 -24.85 -5.93 -7.20
N THR A 63 -24.00 -5.39 -6.31
CA THR A 63 -24.27 -4.13 -5.61
C THR A 63 -24.34 -2.94 -6.58
N PHE A 64 -23.45 -2.88 -7.58
CA PHE A 64 -23.48 -1.85 -8.61
C PHE A 64 -24.76 -1.93 -9.45
N VAL A 65 -25.17 -3.11 -9.92
CA VAL A 65 -26.42 -3.29 -10.68
C VAL A 65 -27.64 -2.84 -9.88
N LEU A 66 -27.76 -3.24 -8.61
CA LEU A 66 -28.86 -2.82 -7.74
C LEU A 66 -28.87 -1.30 -7.52
N ASN A 67 -27.70 -0.69 -7.30
CA ASN A 67 -27.57 0.76 -7.14
C ASN A 67 -27.91 1.52 -8.44
N THR A 68 -27.47 1.02 -9.61
CA THR A 68 -27.79 1.62 -10.91
C THR A 68 -29.29 1.56 -11.20
N LEU A 69 -29.93 0.40 -11.02
CA LEU A 69 -31.38 0.23 -11.19
C LEU A 69 -32.17 1.19 -10.30
N MET A 70 -31.78 1.33 -9.04
CA MET A 70 -32.35 2.30 -8.10
C MET A 70 -32.17 3.75 -8.60
N VAL A 71 -30.96 4.15 -9.00
CA VAL A 71 -30.69 5.51 -9.52
C VAL A 71 -31.48 5.82 -10.80
N THR A 72 -31.82 4.82 -11.63
CA THR A 72 -32.68 5.03 -12.81
C THR A 72 -34.12 5.41 -12.45
N ALA A 73 -34.61 5.01 -11.27
CA ALA A 73 -36.03 5.07 -10.91
C ALA A 73 -36.37 6.10 -9.80
N VAL A 74 -35.41 6.44 -8.94
CA VAL A 74 -35.59 7.46 -7.88
C VAL A 74 -35.23 8.85 -8.43
N ASP A 75 -35.93 9.91 -8.00
CA ASP A 75 -35.54 11.29 -8.34
C ASP A 75 -34.07 11.60 -7.98
N THR A 76 -33.43 12.46 -8.77
CA THR A 76 -32.00 12.82 -8.60
C THR A 76 -31.75 13.70 -7.37
N GLY A 77 -32.67 14.60 -7.00
CA GLY A 77 -32.57 15.40 -5.77
C GLY A 77 -32.78 14.55 -4.51
N ILE A 78 -33.79 13.67 -4.53
CA ILE A 78 -34.02 12.67 -3.46
C ILE A 78 -32.80 11.75 -3.31
N TYR A 79 -32.21 11.29 -4.41
CA TYR A 79 -30.98 10.49 -4.37
C TYR A 79 -29.76 11.29 -3.85
N GLY A 80 -29.65 12.58 -4.19
CA GLY A 80 -28.63 13.48 -3.65
C GLY A 80 -28.67 13.55 -2.12
N ILE A 81 -29.85 13.84 -1.55
CA ILE A 81 -30.07 13.87 -0.09
C ILE A 81 -29.69 12.53 0.56
N PHE A 82 -30.13 11.40 -0.01
CA PHE A 82 -29.76 10.10 0.53
C PHE A 82 -28.25 9.86 0.49
N ALA A 83 -27.62 10.07 -0.66
CA ALA A 83 -26.25 9.61 -0.90
C ALA A 83 -25.16 10.57 -0.40
N ILE A 84 -25.48 11.85 -0.21
CA ILE A 84 -24.61 12.81 0.48
C ILE A 84 -25.02 12.89 1.95
N GLU A 85 -26.23 13.34 2.25
CA GLU A 85 -26.60 13.82 3.59
C GLU A 85 -26.92 12.67 4.56
N TYR A 86 -27.80 11.73 4.20
CA TYR A 86 -28.11 10.59 5.07
C TYR A 86 -26.89 9.66 5.23
N GLN A 87 -26.14 9.41 4.16
CA GLN A 87 -24.88 8.65 4.26
C GLN A 87 -23.85 9.36 5.13
N LEU A 88 -23.75 10.70 5.09
CA LEU A 88 -22.88 11.47 5.98
C LEU A 88 -23.32 11.35 7.45
N VAL A 89 -24.62 11.42 7.73
CA VAL A 89 -25.21 11.15 9.07
C VAL A 89 -24.79 9.78 9.59
N ALA A 90 -24.96 8.72 8.78
CA ALA A 90 -24.51 7.38 9.16
C ALA A 90 -22.99 7.33 9.37
N SER A 91 -22.18 7.90 8.48
CA SER A 91 -20.72 7.90 8.64
C SER A 91 -20.26 8.63 9.90
N ILE A 92 -20.86 9.77 10.27
CA ILE A 92 -20.57 10.48 11.53
C ILE A 92 -20.89 9.59 12.74
N ILE A 93 -22.11 9.05 12.80
CA ILE A 93 -22.56 8.20 13.92
C ILE A 93 -21.68 6.96 14.03
N LEU A 94 -21.45 6.26 12.92
CA LEU A 94 -20.78 4.97 12.89
C LEU A 94 -19.28 5.12 13.14
N PHE A 95 -18.55 5.94 12.38
CA PHE A 95 -17.08 6.04 12.54
C PHE A 95 -16.68 6.53 13.92
N LEU A 96 -17.30 7.60 14.43
CA LEU A 96 -16.92 8.18 15.73
C LEU A 96 -17.27 7.25 16.90
N SER A 97 -18.34 6.46 16.80
CA SER A 97 -18.75 5.54 17.87
C SER A 97 -17.96 4.24 17.91
N ARG A 98 -17.48 3.71 16.76
CA ARG A 98 -16.91 2.34 16.69
C ARG A 98 -15.45 2.21 16.24
N GLU A 99 -14.90 3.11 15.40
CA GLU A 99 -13.57 2.91 14.80
C GLU A 99 -12.46 2.83 15.86
N ALA A 100 -12.47 3.73 16.84
CA ALA A 100 -11.49 3.77 17.92
C ALA A 100 -11.54 2.51 18.79
N ILE A 101 -12.75 2.08 19.17
CA ILE A 101 -12.97 0.91 20.02
C ILE A 101 -12.60 -0.38 19.27
N ARG A 102 -12.97 -0.53 17.98
CA ARG A 102 -12.52 -1.64 17.12
C ARG A 102 -10.99 -1.75 17.10
N ARG A 103 -10.28 -0.63 16.91
CA ARG A 103 -8.80 -0.59 16.89
C ARG A 103 -8.17 -1.00 18.23
N THR A 104 -8.70 -0.52 19.36
CA THR A 104 -8.23 -0.93 20.68
C THR A 104 -8.50 -2.41 20.93
N CYS A 105 -9.71 -2.88 20.63
CA CYS A 105 -10.13 -4.25 20.91
C CYS A 105 -9.30 -5.30 20.17
N ILE A 106 -8.80 -4.98 18.96
CA ILE A 106 -7.87 -5.85 18.18
C ILE A 106 -6.51 -6.06 18.89
N ARG A 107 -6.17 -5.26 19.90
CA ARG A 107 -4.98 -5.47 20.75
C ARG A 107 -5.19 -6.48 21.89
N VAL A 108 -6.42 -6.94 22.13
CA VAL A 108 -6.72 -7.89 23.22
C VAL A 108 -6.51 -9.31 22.70
N ASP A 109 -5.30 -9.84 22.91
CA ASP A 109 -4.97 -11.21 22.53
C ASP A 109 -5.71 -12.23 23.40
N LEU A 110 -6.70 -12.90 22.80
CA LEU A 110 -7.49 -13.97 23.41
C LEU A 110 -6.78 -15.35 23.38
N THR A 111 -5.68 -15.49 22.63
CA THR A 111 -5.00 -16.79 22.42
C THR A 111 -3.99 -17.13 23.51
N GLN A 112 -3.52 -16.12 24.26
CA GLN A 112 -2.62 -16.30 25.40
C GLN A 112 -3.33 -16.68 26.71
N SER A 113 -4.66 -16.78 26.73
CA SER A 113 -5.41 -17.38 27.85
C SER A 113 -5.17 -18.89 27.93
N LYS A 114 -4.10 -19.27 28.66
CA LYS A 114 -3.86 -20.63 29.14
C LYS A 114 -3.88 -20.66 30.66
N SER A 115 -4.94 -21.25 31.20
CA SER A 115 -5.21 -21.50 32.63
C SER A 115 -5.70 -20.30 33.45
N GLY A 116 -6.94 -20.39 33.93
CA GLY A 116 -7.50 -19.58 35.02
C GLY A 116 -7.93 -18.14 34.70
N GLY A 117 -7.32 -17.48 33.71
CA GLY A 117 -7.57 -16.06 33.40
C GLY A 117 -8.76 -15.78 32.47
N ASP A 118 -9.30 -16.80 31.82
CA ASP A 118 -10.10 -16.73 30.59
C ASP A 118 -11.29 -15.75 30.66
N ASN A 119 -11.99 -15.72 31.79
CA ASN A 119 -13.15 -14.82 31.99
C ASN A 119 -12.75 -13.33 32.05
N GLN A 120 -11.53 -12.96 32.43
CA GLN A 120 -11.17 -11.56 32.66
C GLN A 120 -10.76 -10.83 31.38
N GLN A 121 -9.96 -11.46 30.50
CA GLN A 121 -9.61 -10.86 29.19
C GLN A 121 -10.87 -10.71 28.32
N LEU A 122 -11.71 -11.74 28.26
CA LEU A 122 -13.01 -11.70 27.56
C LEU A 122 -13.94 -10.63 28.16
N ALA A 123 -14.04 -10.52 29.49
CA ALA A 123 -14.86 -9.49 30.11
C ALA A 123 -14.37 -8.06 29.82
N ARG A 124 -13.06 -7.79 29.81
CA ARG A 124 -12.52 -6.47 29.43
C ARG A 124 -12.82 -6.14 27.96
N LEU A 125 -12.65 -7.11 27.05
CA LEU A 125 -12.99 -6.96 25.63
C LEU A 125 -14.47 -6.62 25.44
N VAL A 126 -15.36 -7.39 26.07
CA VAL A 126 -16.82 -7.20 26.00
C VAL A 126 -17.20 -5.85 26.62
N ASN A 127 -16.74 -5.55 27.84
CA ASN A 127 -17.00 -4.28 28.52
C ASN A 127 -16.59 -3.05 27.69
N LEU A 128 -15.42 -3.08 27.06
CA LEU A 128 -14.95 -2.01 26.17
C LEU A 128 -15.78 -1.95 24.88
N SER A 129 -16.14 -3.09 24.28
CA SER A 129 -16.96 -3.11 23.07
C SER A 129 -18.39 -2.57 23.30
N TRP A 130 -18.95 -2.71 24.51
CA TRP A 130 -20.25 -2.12 24.88
C TRP A 130 -20.22 -0.59 25.08
N VAL A 131 -19.04 0.05 25.16
CA VAL A 131 -18.91 1.53 25.18
C VAL A 131 -19.44 2.17 23.89
N VAL A 132 -19.41 1.44 22.76
CA VAL A 132 -19.95 1.89 21.48
C VAL A 132 -21.41 2.34 21.60
N ILE A 133 -22.18 1.74 22.51
CA ILE A 133 -23.61 1.97 22.68
C ILE A 133 -23.93 3.35 23.30
N PRO A 134 -23.47 3.71 24.52
CA PRO A 134 -23.73 5.04 25.09
C PRO A 134 -23.06 6.17 24.28
N VAL A 135 -21.88 5.94 23.70
CA VAL A 135 -21.27 6.90 22.76
C VAL A 135 -22.16 7.08 21.53
N GLY A 136 -22.68 5.98 20.98
CA GLY A 136 -23.63 5.97 19.88
C GLY A 136 -24.91 6.76 20.15
N ILE A 137 -25.47 6.70 21.37
CA ILE A 137 -26.65 7.50 21.76
C ILE A 137 -26.31 9.00 21.67
N VAL A 138 -25.22 9.43 22.31
CA VAL A 138 -24.81 10.85 22.35
C VAL A 138 -24.52 11.38 20.95
N ILE A 139 -23.77 10.63 20.14
CA ILE A 139 -23.41 11.06 18.78
C ILE A 139 -24.63 11.04 17.85
N SER A 140 -25.55 10.07 17.99
CA SER A 140 -26.81 10.06 17.22
C SER A 140 -27.70 11.27 17.54
N TYR A 141 -27.82 11.63 18.82
CA TYR A 141 -28.56 12.82 19.27
C TYR A 141 -27.95 14.13 18.71
N LEU A 142 -26.62 14.31 18.87
CA LEU A 142 -25.92 15.48 18.36
C LEU A 142 -25.99 15.58 16.83
N THR A 143 -25.84 14.45 16.13
CA THR A 143 -25.90 14.41 14.65
C THR A 143 -27.32 14.71 14.17
N TYR A 144 -28.35 14.15 14.80
CA TYR A 144 -29.74 14.49 14.48
C TYR A 144 -29.98 16.00 14.58
N HIS A 145 -29.69 16.62 15.72
CA HIS A 145 -29.94 18.05 15.92
C HIS A 145 -29.09 18.95 15.00
N PHE A 146 -27.87 18.54 14.63
CA PHE A 146 -27.06 19.27 13.66
C PHE A 146 -27.70 19.27 12.27
N PHE A 147 -28.28 18.16 11.81
CA PHE A 147 -28.96 18.09 10.51
C PHE A 147 -30.36 18.71 10.52
N ASP A 148 -31.11 18.55 11.61
CA ASP A 148 -32.44 19.17 11.81
C ASP A 148 -32.36 20.70 11.91
N SER A 149 -31.27 21.26 12.48
CA SER A 149 -31.10 22.72 12.58
C SER A 149 -30.94 23.44 11.23
N LYS A 150 -30.60 22.72 10.15
CA LYS A 150 -30.55 23.23 8.77
C LYS A 150 -31.76 22.81 7.92
N MET A 151 -32.85 22.35 8.53
CA MET A 151 -34.05 21.88 7.82
C MET A 151 -34.84 22.99 7.09
N GLY A 152 -34.68 24.26 7.50
CA GLY A 152 -35.47 25.39 6.97
C GLY A 152 -35.49 25.48 5.44
N ASP A 153 -34.33 25.31 4.80
CA ASP A 153 -34.17 25.41 3.33
C ASP A 153 -34.79 24.23 2.56
N LYS A 154 -35.25 23.18 3.26
CA LYS A 154 -35.70 21.89 2.70
C LYS A 154 -37.13 21.52 3.10
N ALA A 155 -37.86 22.43 3.75
CA ALA A 155 -39.22 22.18 4.26
C ALA A 155 -40.25 21.74 3.21
N GLY A 156 -40.00 21.99 1.91
CA GLY A 156 -40.85 21.54 0.81
C GLY A 156 -40.66 20.07 0.37
N ILE A 157 -39.73 19.31 0.96
CA ILE A 157 -39.40 17.95 0.52
C ILE A 157 -40.16 16.91 1.35
N GLU A 158 -41.04 16.15 0.67
CA GLU A 158 -41.93 15.17 1.30
C GLU A 158 -41.15 14.15 2.15
N HIS A 159 -41.58 13.97 3.40
CA HIS A 159 -41.03 13.02 4.36
C HIS A 159 -39.53 13.14 4.69
N TYR A 160 -38.85 14.27 4.39
CA TYR A 160 -37.43 14.45 4.74
C TYR A 160 -37.15 14.21 6.24
N GLN A 161 -37.93 14.83 7.14
CA GLN A 161 -37.68 14.71 8.58
C GLN A 161 -37.98 13.28 9.07
N THR A 162 -39.07 12.67 8.59
CA THR A 162 -39.42 11.28 8.88
C THR A 162 -38.33 10.30 8.42
N GLY A 163 -37.77 10.52 7.22
CA GLY A 163 -36.65 9.75 6.70
C GLY A 163 -35.40 9.91 7.56
N LEU A 164 -35.05 11.15 7.95
CA LEU A 164 -33.89 11.46 8.79
C LEU A 164 -34.00 10.78 10.17
N HIS A 165 -35.15 10.86 10.84
CA HIS A 165 -35.40 10.15 12.09
C HIS A 165 -35.19 8.64 11.97
N ILE A 166 -35.80 8.00 10.96
CA ILE A 166 -35.67 6.56 10.74
C ILE A 166 -34.22 6.20 10.41
N PHE A 167 -33.51 7.01 9.61
CA PHE A 167 -32.13 6.73 9.21
C PHE A 167 -31.12 6.90 10.36
N VAL A 168 -31.30 7.90 11.23
CA VAL A 168 -30.53 8.04 12.47
C VAL A 168 -30.79 6.85 13.39
N LEU A 169 -32.06 6.51 13.64
CA LEU A 169 -32.43 5.37 14.49
C LEU A 169 -31.85 4.05 13.95
N ALA A 170 -31.92 3.84 12.63
CA ALA A 170 -31.36 2.66 11.98
C ALA A 170 -29.83 2.60 12.03
N SER A 171 -29.15 3.76 11.93
CA SER A 171 -27.70 3.87 12.12
C SER A 171 -27.28 3.59 13.56
N PHE A 172 -28.10 4.00 14.54
CA PHE A 172 -27.93 3.60 15.94
C PHE A 172 -28.20 2.09 16.15
N MET A 173 -29.22 1.52 15.50
CA MET A 173 -29.47 0.07 15.54
C MET A 173 -28.30 -0.73 14.98
N GLU A 174 -27.59 -0.25 13.94
CA GLU A 174 -26.38 -0.90 13.42
C GLU A 174 -25.32 -1.07 14.52
N LEU A 175 -25.15 -0.06 15.38
CA LEU A 175 -24.20 -0.09 16.50
C LEU A 175 -24.52 -1.18 17.53
N MET A 176 -25.76 -1.66 17.63
CA MET A 176 -26.10 -2.78 18.53
C MET A 176 -25.40 -4.08 18.13
N SER A 177 -24.99 -4.23 16.86
CA SER A 177 -24.23 -5.39 16.39
C SER A 177 -22.74 -5.35 16.76
N GLU A 178 -22.21 -4.19 17.15
CA GLU A 178 -20.77 -3.97 17.32
C GLU A 178 -20.09 -4.80 18.42
N PRO A 179 -20.67 -5.01 19.61
CA PRO A 179 -20.04 -5.83 20.65
C PRO A 179 -19.74 -7.26 20.17
N VAL A 180 -20.67 -7.84 19.39
CA VAL A 180 -20.54 -9.20 18.85
C VAL A 180 -19.72 -9.22 17.56
N TYR A 181 -19.77 -8.16 16.74
CA TYR A 181 -18.86 -8.00 15.60
C TYR A 181 -17.39 -7.97 16.05
N ILE A 182 -17.06 -7.14 17.06
CA ILE A 182 -15.71 -7.01 17.61
C ILE A 182 -15.21 -8.35 18.15
N LEU A 183 -16.08 -9.11 18.81
CA LEU A 183 -15.79 -10.46 19.30
C LEU A 183 -15.57 -11.46 18.16
N THR A 184 -16.42 -11.44 17.12
CA THR A 184 -16.28 -12.26 15.88
C THR A 184 -14.93 -12.01 15.20
N GLN A 185 -14.50 -10.75 15.12
CA GLN A 185 -13.24 -10.33 14.51
C GLN A 185 -12.02 -10.79 15.34
N ASN A 186 -12.06 -10.68 16.68
CA ASN A 186 -10.97 -11.16 17.54
C ASN A 186 -10.88 -12.69 17.61
N MET A 187 -11.99 -13.40 17.44
CA MET A 187 -12.01 -14.87 17.32
C MET A 187 -11.66 -15.36 15.90
N LEU A 188 -11.26 -14.47 14.98
CA LEU A 188 -10.89 -14.77 13.58
C LEU A 188 -11.97 -15.52 12.78
N LEU A 189 -13.25 -15.33 13.11
CA LEU A 189 -14.39 -16.04 12.51
C LEU A 189 -14.80 -15.46 11.15
N PHE A 190 -13.83 -15.30 10.24
CA PHE A 190 -13.99 -14.62 8.95
C PHE A 190 -15.18 -15.12 8.11
N LYS A 191 -15.43 -16.44 8.10
CA LYS A 191 -16.57 -17.04 7.38
C LYS A 191 -17.92 -16.50 7.85
N VAL A 192 -18.10 -16.30 9.16
CA VAL A 192 -19.34 -15.75 9.74
C VAL A 192 -19.50 -14.30 9.26
N ARG A 193 -18.43 -13.51 9.39
CA ARG A 193 -18.39 -12.12 8.97
C ARG A 193 -18.74 -11.94 7.48
N THR A 194 -18.12 -12.70 6.58
CA THR A 194 -18.42 -12.62 5.13
C THR A 194 -19.88 -12.93 4.80
N ILE A 195 -20.48 -13.94 5.46
CA ILE A 195 -21.87 -14.33 5.24
C ILE A 195 -22.83 -13.25 5.78
N VAL A 196 -22.57 -12.74 6.99
CA VAL A 196 -23.45 -11.73 7.63
C VAL A 196 -23.35 -10.37 6.95
N GLU A 197 -22.14 -9.86 6.66
CA GLU A 197 -21.96 -8.58 5.94
C GLU A 197 -22.52 -8.66 4.51
N GLY A 198 -22.20 -9.73 3.76
CA GLY A 198 -22.68 -9.92 2.39
C GLY A 198 -24.19 -10.08 2.31
N GLY A 199 -24.78 -10.89 3.20
CA GLY A 199 -26.23 -11.07 3.30
C GLY A 199 -26.97 -9.80 3.68
N ALA A 200 -26.44 -9.02 4.64
CA ALA A 200 -27.01 -7.73 5.02
C ALA A 200 -26.97 -6.72 3.86
N LEU A 201 -25.83 -6.58 3.18
CA LEU A 201 -25.70 -5.68 2.02
C LEU A 201 -26.64 -6.05 0.87
N PHE A 202 -26.78 -7.34 0.57
CA PHE A 202 -27.73 -7.82 -0.45
C PHE A 202 -29.19 -7.50 -0.06
N LEU A 203 -29.60 -7.83 1.16
CA LEU A 203 -30.96 -7.56 1.64
C LEU A 203 -31.24 -6.05 1.77
N LYS A 204 -30.23 -5.23 2.06
CA LYS A 204 -30.31 -3.76 1.96
C LYS A 204 -30.58 -3.33 0.53
N GLY A 205 -29.83 -3.81 -0.46
CA GLY A 205 -30.04 -3.46 -1.86
C GLY A 205 -31.45 -3.81 -2.36
N VAL A 206 -31.91 -5.04 -2.07
CA VAL A 206 -33.26 -5.52 -2.44
C VAL A 206 -34.35 -4.72 -1.72
N SER A 207 -34.21 -4.45 -0.42
CA SER A 207 -35.20 -3.68 0.34
C SER A 207 -35.22 -2.19 -0.03
N THR A 208 -34.10 -1.58 -0.40
CA THR A 208 -34.08 -0.21 -0.96
C THR A 208 -34.87 -0.16 -2.27
N TYR A 209 -34.67 -1.11 -3.19
CA TYR A 209 -35.46 -1.16 -4.42
C TYR A 209 -36.96 -1.37 -4.12
N TYR A 210 -37.30 -2.29 -3.22
CA TYR A 210 -38.69 -2.55 -2.82
C TYR A 210 -39.37 -1.31 -2.22
N PHE A 211 -38.81 -0.70 -1.17
CA PHE A 211 -39.45 0.43 -0.49
C PHE A 211 -39.40 1.72 -1.33
N VAL A 212 -38.26 2.03 -1.95
CA VAL A 212 -38.11 3.32 -2.65
C VAL A 212 -38.68 3.29 -4.06
N VAL A 213 -38.54 2.19 -4.81
CA VAL A 213 -39.01 2.10 -6.21
C VAL A 213 -40.41 1.49 -6.31
N MET A 214 -40.66 0.32 -5.70
CA MET A 214 -41.96 -0.36 -5.87
C MET A 214 -43.08 0.27 -5.04
N HIS A 215 -42.78 0.75 -3.83
CA HIS A 215 -43.75 1.42 -2.94
C HIS A 215 -43.65 2.96 -2.97
N ASN A 216 -42.81 3.52 -3.85
CA ASN A 216 -42.55 4.96 -4.00
C ASN A 216 -42.40 5.73 -2.67
N MET A 217 -41.74 5.12 -1.66
CA MET A 217 -41.71 5.70 -0.32
C MET A 217 -40.71 6.87 -0.17
N GLY A 218 -39.95 7.24 -1.20
CA GLY A 218 -38.98 8.34 -1.14
C GLY A 218 -37.96 8.17 0.01
N LEU A 219 -37.65 9.26 0.71
CA LEU A 219 -36.61 9.30 1.76
C LEU A 219 -36.86 8.34 2.94
N LYS A 220 -38.11 8.17 3.39
CA LYS A 220 -38.46 7.18 4.43
C LYS A 220 -38.19 5.74 3.98
N GLY A 221 -38.25 5.45 2.67
CA GLY A 221 -37.92 4.13 2.10
C GLY A 221 -36.44 3.73 2.30
N PHE A 222 -35.52 4.68 2.13
CA PHE A 222 -34.10 4.47 2.45
C PHE A 222 -33.87 4.22 3.95
N GLY A 223 -34.66 4.88 4.80
CA GLY A 223 -34.73 4.59 6.24
C GLY A 223 -35.08 3.13 6.52
N TYR A 224 -36.19 2.62 5.99
CA TYR A 224 -36.60 1.22 6.19
C TYR A 224 -35.57 0.21 5.67
N ALA A 225 -34.90 0.48 4.55
CA ALA A 225 -33.83 -0.38 4.04
C ALA A 225 -32.59 -0.41 4.96
N GLN A 226 -32.24 0.72 5.60
CA GLN A 226 -31.19 0.74 6.63
C GLN A 226 -31.66 0.02 7.92
N VAL A 227 -32.95 0.04 8.29
CA VAL A 227 -33.47 -0.79 9.39
C VAL A 227 -33.30 -2.28 9.07
N VAL A 228 -33.67 -2.72 7.86
CA VAL A 228 -33.49 -4.11 7.41
C VAL A 228 -32.01 -4.52 7.49
N TYR A 229 -31.10 -3.67 7.00
CA TYR A 229 -29.66 -3.89 7.12
C TYR A 229 -29.21 -4.13 8.56
N SER A 230 -29.56 -3.21 9.47
CA SER A 230 -29.18 -3.26 10.88
C SER A 230 -29.77 -4.49 11.59
N VAL A 231 -31.03 -4.85 11.31
CA VAL A 231 -31.66 -6.06 11.86
C VAL A 231 -30.94 -7.33 11.39
N VAL A 232 -30.57 -7.43 10.11
CA VAL A 232 -29.84 -8.60 9.58
C VAL A 232 -28.45 -8.73 10.23
N LEU A 233 -27.73 -7.62 10.48
CA LEU A 233 -26.46 -7.65 11.20
C LEU A 233 -26.63 -8.15 12.65
N ILE A 234 -27.61 -7.62 13.39
CA ILE A 234 -27.90 -8.06 14.77
C ILE A 234 -28.26 -9.56 14.79
N VAL A 235 -29.24 -9.98 13.98
CA VAL A 235 -29.73 -11.37 13.94
C VAL A 235 -28.62 -12.32 13.47
N GLY A 236 -27.81 -11.93 12.48
CA GLY A 236 -26.69 -12.73 11.98
C GLY A 236 -25.60 -12.94 13.03
N TYR A 237 -25.10 -11.87 13.65
CA TYR A 237 -24.01 -11.97 14.63
C TYR A 237 -24.45 -12.62 15.95
N TYR A 238 -25.52 -12.13 16.59
CA TYR A 238 -25.99 -12.74 17.85
C TYR A 238 -26.53 -14.16 17.62
N GLY A 239 -27.25 -14.39 16.52
CA GLY A 239 -27.80 -15.70 16.16
C GLY A 239 -26.71 -16.77 15.97
N ASN A 240 -25.57 -16.43 15.36
CA ASN A 240 -24.44 -17.36 15.23
C ASN A 240 -23.91 -17.83 16.59
N PHE A 241 -23.69 -16.93 17.55
CA PHE A 241 -23.22 -17.31 18.89
C PHE A 241 -24.28 -18.06 19.69
N ILE A 242 -25.55 -17.65 19.64
CA ILE A 242 -26.66 -18.34 20.29
C ILE A 242 -26.79 -19.78 19.76
N LEU A 243 -26.72 -19.98 18.44
CA LEU A 243 -26.73 -21.31 17.83
C LEU A 243 -25.48 -22.14 18.20
N SER A 244 -24.32 -21.51 18.36
CA SER A 244 -23.10 -22.20 18.83
C SER A 244 -23.26 -22.71 20.27
N ILE A 245 -23.74 -21.86 21.18
CA ILE A 245 -24.02 -22.22 22.59
C ILE A 245 -25.05 -23.36 22.66
N ILE A 246 -26.14 -23.29 21.87
CA ILE A 246 -27.17 -24.34 21.83
C ILE A 246 -26.64 -25.67 21.28
N ARG A 247 -25.71 -25.65 20.31
CA ARG A 247 -25.07 -26.86 19.77
C ARG A 247 -24.10 -27.49 20.77
N SER A 248 -23.31 -26.66 21.46
CA SER A 248 -22.41 -27.08 22.53
C SER A 248 -23.16 -27.76 23.67
N ASN A 249 -24.21 -27.10 24.20
CA ASN A 249 -25.07 -27.63 25.27
C ASN A 249 -25.90 -28.87 24.87
N ARG A 250 -25.91 -29.24 23.58
CA ARG A 250 -26.55 -30.47 23.05
C ARG A 250 -25.55 -31.60 22.76
N GLY A 251 -24.30 -31.50 23.24
CA GLY A 251 -23.33 -32.60 23.22
C GLY A 251 -22.79 -32.98 21.84
N LYS A 252 -23.08 -32.20 20.79
CA LYS A 252 -22.49 -32.37 19.45
C LYS A 252 -21.31 -31.42 19.24
N GLY A 253 -20.36 -31.45 20.18
CA GLY A 253 -19.07 -30.78 20.04
C GLY A 253 -18.18 -31.57 19.09
N GLY A 254 -17.82 -30.97 17.95
CA GLY A 254 -16.70 -31.45 17.13
C GLY A 254 -15.41 -30.82 17.64
N ASP A 255 -14.35 -31.62 17.78
CA ASP A 255 -13.08 -31.18 18.37
C ASP A 255 -12.45 -29.99 17.62
N THR A 256 -12.58 -28.81 18.22
CA THR A 256 -11.89 -27.57 17.78
C THR A 256 -11.01 -27.09 18.93
N ALA A 257 -10.09 -27.94 19.35
CA ALA A 257 -9.21 -27.69 20.50
C ALA A 257 -8.36 -26.42 20.27
N GLY A 258 -8.54 -25.42 21.15
CA GLY A 258 -7.69 -24.22 21.19
C GLY A 258 -8.37 -22.87 20.90
N GLN A 259 -9.67 -22.82 20.57
CA GLN A 259 -10.42 -21.55 20.53
C GLN A 259 -11.21 -21.30 21.82
N VAL A 260 -11.35 -20.02 22.19
CA VAL A 260 -12.15 -19.58 23.36
C VAL A 260 -13.62 -19.97 23.18
N THR A 261 -14.12 -20.88 24.01
CA THR A 261 -15.52 -21.33 23.95
C THR A 261 -16.41 -20.44 24.82
N ILE A 262 -17.35 -19.75 24.19
CA ILE A 262 -18.42 -19.02 24.89
C ILE A 262 -19.51 -20.02 25.29
N THR A 263 -19.80 -20.11 26.58
CA THR A 263 -20.70 -21.10 27.19
C THR A 263 -22.04 -20.51 27.63
N SER A 264 -22.15 -19.18 27.74
CA SER A 264 -23.39 -18.50 28.13
C SER A 264 -23.59 -17.18 27.38
N VAL A 265 -24.85 -16.87 27.06
CA VAL A 265 -25.27 -15.56 26.52
C VAL A 265 -24.92 -14.42 27.50
N SER A 266 -24.85 -14.69 28.81
CA SER A 266 -24.41 -13.71 29.82
C SER A 266 -22.91 -13.36 29.76
N GLN A 267 -22.12 -14.01 28.90
CA GLN A 267 -20.75 -13.59 28.57
C GLN A 267 -20.70 -12.58 27.40
N LEU A 268 -21.80 -12.40 26.66
CA LEU A 268 -21.92 -11.39 25.59
C LEU A 268 -22.34 -10.01 26.13
N LEU A 269 -22.73 -9.92 27.41
CA LEU A 269 -23.17 -8.70 28.09
C LEU A 269 -22.07 -8.13 29.00
N PRO A 270 -22.05 -6.81 29.26
CA PRO A 270 -21.02 -6.20 30.09
C PRO A 270 -21.18 -6.60 31.55
N ARG A 271 -20.07 -6.89 32.23
CA ARG A 271 -20.02 -7.20 33.66
C ARG A 271 -19.64 -5.95 34.44
N PHE A 272 -20.64 -5.30 35.02
CA PHE A 272 -20.46 -4.08 35.82
C PHE A 272 -19.68 -4.37 37.12
N SER A 273 -18.39 -4.02 37.12
CA SER A 273 -17.50 -4.16 38.27
C SER A 273 -16.43 -3.07 38.23
N GLY A 274 -16.80 -1.84 38.64
CA GLY A 274 -15.93 -0.67 38.86
C GLY A 274 -15.16 -0.15 37.63
N ILE A 275 -15.36 1.11 37.23
CA ILE A 275 -14.83 1.69 35.97
C ILE A 275 -13.35 1.35 35.66
N ASN A 276 -12.45 1.44 36.64
CA ASN A 276 -11.02 1.13 36.44
C ASN A 276 -10.72 -0.37 36.25
N VAL A 277 -11.54 -1.26 36.80
CA VAL A 277 -11.46 -2.72 36.65
C VAL A 277 -12.24 -3.20 35.41
N LEU A 278 -13.25 -2.42 35.00
CA LEU A 278 -14.16 -2.69 33.88
C LEU A 278 -13.43 -2.83 32.54
N VAL A 279 -12.48 -1.94 32.27
CA VAL A 279 -11.75 -1.83 30.99
C VAL A 279 -10.23 -1.88 31.19
N GLY A 280 -9.70 -1.23 32.23
CA GLY A 280 -8.26 -1.01 32.44
C GLY A 280 -7.77 0.31 31.83
N SER A 281 -6.84 0.97 32.51
CA SER A 281 -6.36 2.33 32.17
C SER A 281 -5.63 2.40 30.82
N GLU A 282 -4.81 1.40 30.49
CA GLU A 282 -4.07 1.32 29.24
C GLU A 282 -5.01 1.26 28.01
N LEU A 283 -6.01 0.38 28.05
CA LEU A 283 -7.00 0.23 26.98
C LEU A 283 -7.84 1.51 26.81
N TRP A 284 -8.14 2.23 27.90
CA TRP A 284 -8.77 3.55 27.81
C TRP A 284 -7.88 4.60 27.14
N TYR A 285 -6.59 4.68 27.50
CA TYR A 285 -5.64 5.61 26.89
C TYR A 285 -5.45 5.34 25.39
N MET A 286 -5.31 4.07 24.99
CA MET A 286 -5.28 3.68 23.58
C MET A 286 -6.56 4.08 22.85
N THR A 287 -7.72 3.87 23.46
CA THR A 287 -9.02 4.27 22.86
C THR A 287 -9.09 5.78 22.66
N ALA A 288 -8.69 6.59 23.65
CA ALA A 288 -8.67 8.05 23.53
C ALA A 288 -7.76 8.53 22.37
N MET A 289 -6.57 7.95 22.21
CA MET A 289 -5.70 8.25 21.07
C MET A 289 -6.29 7.81 19.73
N TYR A 290 -6.92 6.64 19.67
CA TYR A 290 -7.60 6.18 18.45
C TYR A 290 -8.88 6.98 18.13
N THR A 291 -9.55 7.60 19.11
CA THR A 291 -10.67 8.53 18.87
C THR A 291 -10.20 9.76 18.09
N TRP A 292 -9.07 10.36 18.48
CA TRP A 292 -8.50 11.49 17.73
C TRP A 292 -8.16 11.11 16.27
N GLN A 293 -7.51 9.95 16.08
CA GLN A 293 -7.23 9.42 14.73
C GLN A 293 -8.52 9.11 13.94
N SER A 294 -9.61 8.74 14.61
CA SER A 294 -10.90 8.45 13.97
C SER A 294 -11.61 9.72 13.50
N ILE A 295 -11.52 10.82 14.27
CA ILE A 295 -12.00 12.16 13.86
C ILE A 295 -11.22 12.63 12.62
N GLN A 296 -9.89 12.50 12.63
CA GLN A 296 -9.06 12.81 11.46
C GLN A 296 -9.49 11.96 10.25
N LYS A 297 -9.60 10.63 10.41
CA LYS A 297 -10.02 9.73 9.32
C LYS A 297 -11.42 10.07 8.77
N LEU A 298 -12.38 10.47 9.61
CA LEU A 298 -13.71 10.88 9.17
C LEU A 298 -13.65 12.13 8.28
N LEU A 299 -12.94 13.18 8.71
CA LEU A 299 -12.76 14.40 7.92
C LEU A 299 -12.04 14.14 6.58
N LEU A 300 -11.10 13.19 6.55
CA LEU A 300 -10.39 12.78 5.33
C LEU A 300 -11.25 11.95 4.38
N THR A 301 -12.18 11.14 4.90
CA THR A 301 -12.98 10.18 4.11
C THR A 301 -14.29 10.78 3.60
N GLU A 302 -14.95 11.62 4.41
CA GLU A 302 -16.28 12.18 4.13
C GLU A 302 -16.26 13.71 3.97
N GLY A 303 -15.07 14.32 3.96
CA GLY A 303 -14.89 15.77 3.91
C GLY A 303 -15.50 16.44 2.67
N GLU A 304 -15.51 15.79 1.51
CA GLU A 304 -16.19 16.30 0.32
C GLU A 304 -17.70 16.47 0.57
N LYS A 305 -18.35 15.50 1.22
CA LYS A 305 -19.77 15.55 1.58
C LYS A 305 -20.04 16.61 2.65
N MET A 306 -19.17 16.72 3.65
CA MET A 306 -19.21 17.78 4.66
C MET A 306 -19.18 19.16 3.99
N VAL A 307 -18.32 19.36 2.99
CA VAL A 307 -18.22 20.61 2.23
C VAL A 307 -19.47 20.85 1.38
N MET A 308 -19.98 19.87 0.63
CA MET A 308 -21.22 20.01 -0.16
C MET A 308 -22.42 20.43 0.72
N TYR A 309 -22.55 19.79 1.87
CA TYR A 309 -23.61 20.08 2.85
C TYR A 309 -23.41 21.42 3.58
N THR A 310 -22.16 21.88 3.74
CA THR A 310 -21.86 23.15 4.40
C THR A 310 -22.01 24.34 3.47
N ASN A 311 -21.61 24.19 2.20
CA ASN A 311 -21.71 25.20 1.14
C ASN A 311 -23.08 25.20 0.43
N SER A 312 -24.06 24.43 0.93
CA SER A 312 -25.43 24.30 0.37
C SER A 312 -25.46 24.03 -1.14
N VAL A 313 -24.62 23.11 -1.61
CA VAL A 313 -24.60 22.69 -3.02
C VAL A 313 -25.95 22.09 -3.41
N ASP A 314 -26.48 22.49 -4.56
CA ASP A 314 -27.77 22.04 -5.11
C ASP A 314 -27.96 20.51 -5.07
N LEU A 315 -29.19 20.08 -4.81
CA LEU A 315 -29.56 18.67 -4.61
C LEU A 315 -29.38 17.83 -5.88
N VAL A 316 -29.65 18.39 -7.06
CA VAL A 316 -29.42 17.68 -8.33
C VAL A 316 -27.92 17.52 -8.56
N SER A 317 -27.14 18.56 -8.27
CA SER A 317 -25.69 18.62 -8.35
C SER A 317 -24.98 17.68 -7.36
N GLN A 318 -25.54 17.49 -6.16
CA GLN A 318 -25.18 16.46 -5.19
C GLN A 318 -25.46 15.04 -5.73
N GLY A 319 -26.65 14.82 -6.30
CA GLY A 319 -27.03 13.56 -6.94
C GLY A 319 -26.07 13.17 -8.08
N ILE A 320 -25.76 14.13 -8.95
CA ILE A 320 -24.79 13.98 -10.05
C ILE A 320 -23.40 13.63 -9.51
N PHE A 321 -22.90 14.35 -8.48
CA PHE A 321 -21.59 14.01 -7.87
C PHE A 321 -21.57 12.57 -7.38
N SER A 322 -22.60 12.16 -6.63
CA SER A 322 -22.69 10.81 -6.06
C SER A 322 -22.72 9.73 -7.14
N VAL A 323 -23.46 9.94 -8.24
CA VAL A 323 -23.48 9.00 -9.38
C VAL A 323 -22.10 8.92 -10.05
N VAL A 324 -21.50 10.06 -10.39
CA VAL A 324 -20.20 10.11 -11.06
C VAL A 324 -19.08 9.53 -10.19
N SER A 325 -19.01 9.90 -8.92
CA SER A 325 -17.98 9.41 -8.00
C SER A 325 -18.13 7.91 -7.73
N ASN A 326 -19.36 7.38 -7.62
CA ASN A 326 -19.57 5.93 -7.50
C ASN A 326 -19.25 5.15 -8.79
N LEU A 327 -19.49 5.72 -9.97
CA LEU A 327 -19.19 5.09 -11.26
C LEU A 327 -17.70 5.13 -11.60
N GLY A 328 -17.06 6.29 -11.46
CA GLY A 328 -15.63 6.45 -11.77
C GLY A 328 -14.70 5.74 -10.77
N SER A 329 -15.07 5.71 -9.48
CA SER A 329 -14.28 4.97 -8.47
C SER A 329 -14.34 3.45 -8.64
N LEU A 330 -15.18 2.90 -9.53
CA LEU A 330 -15.14 1.47 -9.86
C LEU A 330 -13.78 1.05 -10.43
N VAL A 331 -13.17 1.88 -11.28
CA VAL A 331 -11.84 1.59 -11.86
C VAL A 331 -10.80 1.46 -10.75
N ALA A 332 -10.84 2.37 -9.77
CA ALA A 332 -9.99 2.33 -8.60
C ALA A 332 -10.24 1.08 -7.74
N ARG A 333 -11.51 0.80 -7.42
CA ARG A 333 -11.92 -0.33 -6.57
C ARG A 333 -11.62 -1.71 -7.19
N PHE A 334 -11.69 -1.85 -8.52
CA PHE A 334 -11.56 -3.14 -9.21
C PHE A 334 -10.17 -3.41 -9.80
N PHE A 335 -9.47 -2.38 -10.27
CA PHE A 335 -8.18 -2.55 -10.98
C PHE A 335 -7.01 -1.91 -10.22
N LEU A 336 -7.13 -0.65 -9.82
CA LEU A 336 -6.00 0.07 -9.24
C LEU A 336 -5.65 -0.43 -7.83
N GLN A 337 -6.65 -0.59 -6.95
CA GLN A 337 -6.44 -1.01 -5.56
C GLN A 337 -5.80 -2.41 -5.44
N PRO A 338 -6.23 -3.47 -6.16
CA PRO A 338 -5.54 -4.77 -6.09
C PRO A 338 -4.08 -4.71 -6.57
N ILE A 339 -3.75 -3.81 -7.51
CA ILE A 339 -2.38 -3.61 -7.96
C ILE A 339 -1.58 -2.80 -6.91
N GLU A 340 -2.17 -1.79 -6.28
CA GLU A 340 -1.59 -1.04 -5.17
C GLU A 340 -1.23 -1.94 -3.98
N GLU A 341 -2.16 -2.81 -3.56
CA GLU A 341 -1.94 -3.82 -2.51
C GLU A 341 -0.84 -4.83 -2.91
N SER A 342 -0.81 -5.25 -4.19
CA SER A 342 0.25 -6.13 -4.72
C SER A 342 1.63 -5.46 -4.73
N CYS A 343 1.71 -4.19 -5.15
CA CYS A 343 2.91 -3.37 -5.12
C CYS A 343 3.47 -3.26 -3.69
N PHE A 344 2.61 -2.92 -2.72
CA PHE A 344 2.98 -2.76 -1.32
C PHE A 344 3.55 -4.06 -0.71
N ALA A 345 3.05 -5.22 -1.12
CA ALA A 345 3.56 -6.53 -0.68
C ALA A 345 4.81 -7.02 -1.44
N MET A 346 5.09 -6.46 -2.62
CA MET A 346 6.17 -6.88 -3.51
C MET A 346 7.45 -6.06 -3.34
N PHE A 347 7.35 -4.72 -3.32
CA PHE A 347 8.51 -3.84 -3.28
C PHE A 347 9.42 -4.03 -2.05
N PRO A 348 8.94 -4.29 -0.83
CA PRO A 348 9.81 -4.59 0.32
C PRO A 348 10.75 -5.79 0.11
N LYS A 349 10.39 -6.73 -0.78
CA LYS A 349 11.21 -7.91 -1.09
C LYS A 349 12.26 -7.56 -2.15
N LEU A 350 11.84 -6.95 -3.26
CA LEU A 350 12.72 -6.51 -4.35
C LEU A 350 13.77 -5.48 -3.91
N PHE A 351 13.47 -4.70 -2.85
CA PHE A 351 14.40 -3.70 -2.31
C PHE A 351 15.13 -4.17 -1.03
N ALA A 352 14.91 -5.41 -0.56
CA ALA A 352 15.64 -5.95 0.60
C ALA A 352 17.11 -6.27 0.28
N ASN A 353 17.37 -6.92 -0.86
CA ASN A 353 18.72 -7.27 -1.32
C ASN A 353 19.14 -6.37 -2.47
N ARG A 354 20.39 -5.86 -2.46
CA ARG A 354 20.87 -5.00 -3.57
C ARG A 354 20.93 -5.69 -4.93
N GLN A 355 21.11 -7.01 -4.98
CA GLN A 355 21.14 -7.77 -6.23
C GLN A 355 19.79 -7.73 -6.97
N ASP A 356 18.69 -7.52 -6.26
CA ASP A 356 17.34 -7.45 -6.81
C ASP A 356 16.92 -6.00 -7.19
N TRP A 357 17.76 -4.99 -6.91
CA TRP A 357 17.38 -3.57 -7.06
C TRP A 357 17.16 -3.14 -8.52
N ASP A 358 17.91 -3.67 -9.48
CA ASP A 358 17.70 -3.35 -10.90
C ASP A 358 16.38 -3.95 -11.41
N THR A 359 16.08 -5.18 -10.99
CA THR A 359 14.78 -5.81 -11.18
C THR A 359 13.67 -4.99 -10.52
N GLY A 360 13.90 -4.49 -9.30
CA GLY A 360 12.98 -3.61 -8.58
C GLY A 360 12.69 -2.29 -9.32
N HIS A 361 13.72 -1.60 -9.82
CA HIS A 361 13.57 -0.40 -10.63
C HIS A 361 12.88 -0.69 -11.96
N ARG A 362 13.24 -1.78 -12.66
CA ARG A 362 12.59 -2.20 -13.92
C ARG A 362 11.12 -2.50 -13.71
N VAL A 363 10.75 -3.21 -12.65
CA VAL A 363 9.36 -3.50 -12.27
C VAL A 363 8.60 -2.21 -11.93
N LEU A 364 9.17 -1.32 -11.12
CA LEU A 364 8.56 -0.01 -10.82
C LEU A 364 8.34 0.82 -12.09
N THR A 365 9.33 0.91 -12.97
CA THR A 365 9.23 1.63 -14.26
C THR A 365 8.17 1.03 -15.17
N LEU A 366 8.08 -0.30 -15.27
CA LEU A 366 7.05 -0.97 -16.08
C LEU A 366 5.65 -0.76 -15.53
N LEU A 367 5.47 -0.87 -14.20
CA LEU A 367 4.18 -0.61 -13.54
C LEU A 367 3.73 0.85 -13.68
N MET A 368 4.65 1.81 -13.52
CA MET A 368 4.35 3.23 -13.73
C MET A 368 4.00 3.52 -15.20
N LYS A 369 4.74 2.95 -16.18
CA LYS A 369 4.38 3.04 -17.61
C LYS A 369 3.00 2.44 -17.89
N MET A 370 2.68 1.28 -17.33
CA MET A 370 1.38 0.63 -17.47
C MET A 370 0.25 1.51 -16.90
N MET A 371 0.42 2.08 -15.71
CA MET A 371 -0.57 2.99 -15.11
C MET A 371 -0.73 4.29 -15.91
N ILE A 372 0.35 4.83 -16.49
CA ILE A 372 0.27 5.96 -17.41
C ILE A 372 -0.55 5.60 -18.66
N ILE A 373 -0.34 4.45 -19.28
CA ILE A 373 -1.09 4.00 -20.46
C ILE A 373 -2.59 3.79 -20.13
N ILE A 374 -2.89 3.13 -19.01
CA ILE A 374 -4.27 2.93 -18.53
C ILE A 374 -4.92 4.30 -18.24
N GLY A 375 -4.23 5.18 -17.52
CA GLY A 375 -4.70 6.53 -17.21
C GLY A 375 -4.98 7.34 -18.47
N LEU A 376 -4.02 7.45 -19.39
CA LEU A 376 -4.19 8.16 -20.66
C LEU A 376 -5.34 7.58 -21.50
N THR A 377 -5.60 6.27 -21.45
CA THR A 377 -6.77 5.67 -22.09
C THR A 377 -8.08 6.24 -21.52
N PHE A 378 -8.20 6.36 -20.19
CA PHE A 378 -9.34 7.04 -19.56
C PHE A 378 -9.37 8.55 -19.85
N MET A 379 -8.22 9.23 -19.87
CA MET A 379 -8.13 10.67 -20.15
C MET A 379 -8.54 11.02 -21.59
N CYS A 380 -8.10 10.23 -22.57
CA CYS A 380 -8.31 10.50 -23.99
C CYS A 380 -9.68 10.02 -24.49
N PHE A 381 -10.19 8.87 -24.03
CA PHE A 381 -11.47 8.33 -24.52
C PHE A 381 -12.64 8.59 -23.56
N GLY A 382 -12.39 8.62 -22.25
CA GLY A 382 -13.42 8.75 -21.22
C GLY A 382 -14.34 9.97 -21.39
N PRO A 383 -13.82 11.20 -21.64
CA PRO A 383 -14.65 12.38 -21.83
C PRO A 383 -15.64 12.28 -23.00
N PHE A 384 -15.24 11.66 -24.12
CA PHE A 384 -16.10 11.54 -25.30
C PHE A 384 -17.20 10.48 -25.11
N TYR A 385 -16.89 9.37 -24.43
CA TYR A 385 -17.87 8.31 -24.16
C TYR A 385 -18.68 8.51 -22.87
N ALA A 386 -18.34 9.48 -22.02
CA ALA A 386 -19.02 9.76 -20.75
C ALA A 386 -20.54 9.97 -20.91
N GLY A 387 -20.97 10.73 -21.92
CA GLY A 387 -22.40 10.94 -22.21
C GLY A 387 -23.11 9.64 -22.59
N ALA A 388 -22.55 8.88 -23.54
CA ALA A 388 -23.11 7.60 -23.97
C ALA A 388 -23.18 6.57 -22.83
N LEU A 389 -22.16 6.51 -21.97
CA LEU A 389 -22.12 5.63 -20.81
C LEU A 389 -23.23 5.97 -19.81
N LEU A 390 -23.44 7.25 -19.49
CA LEU A 390 -24.52 7.68 -18.60
C LEU A 390 -25.90 7.47 -19.23
N HIS A 391 -26.07 7.75 -20.52
CA HIS A 391 -27.32 7.52 -21.24
C HIS A 391 -27.73 6.04 -21.18
N ILE A 392 -26.80 5.11 -21.45
CA ILE A 392 -27.05 3.66 -21.42
C ILE A 392 -27.35 3.17 -20.00
N LEU A 393 -26.54 3.55 -19.01
CA LEU A 393 -26.70 3.07 -17.63
C LEU A 393 -27.95 3.64 -16.94
N TYR A 394 -28.29 4.90 -17.23
CA TYR A 394 -29.35 5.65 -16.53
C TYR A 394 -30.53 6.02 -17.43
N ARG A 395 -30.67 5.38 -18.61
CA ARG A 395 -31.80 5.53 -19.55
C ARG A 395 -32.11 6.99 -19.91
N GLY A 396 -31.07 7.75 -20.23
CA GLY A 396 -31.17 9.17 -20.62
C GLY A 396 -31.49 10.16 -19.49
N LYS A 397 -31.68 9.71 -18.24
CA LYS A 397 -32.09 10.54 -17.08
C LYS A 397 -31.20 11.77 -16.83
N PHE A 398 -29.94 11.73 -17.25
CA PHE A 398 -28.95 12.78 -17.02
C PHE A 398 -28.60 13.61 -18.27
N ASP A 399 -29.21 13.35 -19.43
CA ASP A 399 -28.80 13.94 -20.71
C ASP A 399 -28.96 15.46 -20.76
N ALA A 400 -29.98 15.99 -20.07
CA ALA A 400 -30.23 17.42 -19.93
C ALA A 400 -29.38 18.09 -18.82
N THR A 401 -28.33 17.43 -18.32
CA THR A 401 -27.54 17.89 -17.18
C THR A 401 -26.03 17.85 -17.44
N ASN A 402 -25.26 18.59 -16.64
CA ASN A 402 -23.80 18.62 -16.73
C ASN A 402 -23.11 17.29 -16.35
N ALA A 403 -23.84 16.22 -16.02
CA ALA A 403 -23.29 14.94 -15.56
C ALA A 403 -22.28 14.31 -16.53
N ALA A 404 -22.48 14.43 -17.85
CA ALA A 404 -21.55 13.93 -18.85
C ALA A 404 -20.18 14.63 -18.77
N LEU A 405 -20.17 15.96 -18.61
CA LEU A 405 -18.94 16.75 -18.43
C LEU A 405 -18.27 16.45 -17.08
N VAL A 406 -19.05 16.34 -16.00
CA VAL A 406 -18.57 15.98 -14.66
C VAL A 406 -17.93 14.58 -14.68
N MET A 407 -18.52 13.60 -15.38
CA MET A 407 -17.96 12.27 -15.59
C MET A 407 -16.70 12.29 -16.47
N GLY A 408 -16.66 13.11 -17.52
CA GLY A 408 -15.47 13.29 -18.34
C GLY A 408 -14.28 13.82 -17.54
N ILE A 409 -14.48 14.82 -16.68
CA ILE A 409 -13.45 15.33 -15.77
C ILE A 409 -13.06 14.28 -14.72
N TYR A 410 -14.00 13.43 -14.27
CA TYR A 410 -13.65 12.28 -13.42
C TYR A 410 -12.76 11.25 -14.15
N CYS A 411 -12.91 11.04 -15.46
CA CYS A 411 -12.01 10.18 -16.23
C CYS A 411 -10.58 10.74 -16.30
N VAL A 412 -10.43 12.07 -16.34
CA VAL A 412 -9.12 12.74 -16.14
C VAL A 412 -8.59 12.43 -14.73
N TYR A 413 -9.41 12.57 -13.70
CA TYR A 413 -9.04 12.28 -12.30
C TYR A 413 -8.60 10.82 -12.06
N VAL A 414 -9.24 9.82 -12.70
CA VAL A 414 -8.82 8.41 -12.65
C VAL A 414 -7.37 8.22 -13.07
N SER A 415 -6.87 9.02 -14.01
CA SER A 415 -5.47 8.98 -14.47
C SER A 415 -4.49 9.34 -13.35
N PHE A 416 -4.82 10.37 -12.57
CA PHE A 416 -4.02 10.77 -11.41
C PHE A 416 -4.15 9.75 -10.26
N MET A 417 -5.33 9.17 -10.02
CA MET A 417 -5.48 8.10 -9.04
C MET A 417 -4.62 6.86 -9.36
N ALA A 418 -4.55 6.46 -10.63
CA ALA A 418 -3.74 5.32 -11.07
C ALA A 418 -2.23 5.52 -10.82
N LEU A 419 -1.73 6.73 -11.10
CA LEU A 419 -0.31 7.06 -10.91
C LEU A 419 0.02 7.30 -9.43
N ASN A 420 -0.92 7.86 -8.65
CA ASN A 420 -0.75 8.02 -7.21
C ASN A 420 -0.61 6.66 -6.51
N GLY A 421 -1.50 5.69 -6.79
CA GLY A 421 -1.52 4.40 -6.09
C GLY A 421 -0.17 3.67 -6.13
N VAL A 422 0.39 3.46 -7.31
CA VAL A 422 1.69 2.76 -7.46
C VAL A 422 2.86 3.55 -6.85
N SER A 423 2.92 4.87 -7.07
CA SER A 423 4.02 5.69 -6.54
C SER A 423 3.97 5.81 -5.01
N GLU A 424 2.78 5.89 -4.42
CA GLU A 424 2.58 5.93 -2.97
C GLU A 424 2.81 4.55 -2.32
N ALA A 425 2.33 3.45 -2.92
CA ALA A 425 2.61 2.10 -2.43
C ALA A 425 4.11 1.79 -2.40
N PHE A 426 4.86 2.20 -3.42
CA PHE A 426 6.33 2.11 -3.42
C PHE A 426 6.94 2.94 -2.28
N VAL A 427 6.65 4.24 -2.21
CA VAL A 427 7.28 5.14 -1.23
C VAL A 427 6.93 4.75 0.21
N GLN A 428 5.69 4.33 0.49
CA GLN A 428 5.30 3.88 1.83
C GLN A 428 5.97 2.55 2.22
N SER A 429 6.03 1.58 1.30
CA SER A 429 6.51 0.22 1.62
C SER A 429 8.04 0.12 1.74
N VAL A 430 8.80 0.99 1.06
CA VAL A 430 10.28 1.03 1.13
C VAL A 430 10.79 2.06 2.16
N SER A 431 9.95 2.97 2.67
CA SER A 431 10.35 3.99 3.65
C SER A 431 10.72 3.43 5.03
N LYS A 432 11.85 3.90 5.59
CA LYS A 432 12.19 3.67 7.01
C LYS A 432 11.27 4.47 7.94
N SER A 433 11.18 4.06 9.21
CA SER A 433 10.32 4.66 10.25
C SER A 433 10.30 6.20 10.27
N ASP A 434 11.46 6.86 10.18
CA ASP A 434 11.57 8.32 10.25
C ASP A 434 11.33 9.02 8.90
N GLN A 435 11.34 8.28 7.80
CA GLN A 435 10.84 8.75 6.50
C GLN A 435 9.32 8.63 6.48
N LEU A 436 8.76 7.48 6.87
CA LEU A 436 7.33 7.21 6.96
C LEU A 436 6.62 8.18 7.91
N ARG A 437 7.22 8.52 9.06
CA ARG A 437 6.67 9.53 9.99
C ARG A 437 6.55 10.92 9.34
N ARG A 438 7.54 11.32 8.54
CA ARG A 438 7.52 12.60 7.80
C ARG A 438 6.54 12.57 6.63
N LEU A 439 6.47 11.45 5.91
CA LEU A 439 5.51 11.20 4.84
C LEU A 439 4.06 11.36 5.34
N ASN A 440 3.72 10.69 6.45
CA ASN A 440 2.38 10.77 7.04
C ASN A 440 2.01 12.18 7.49
N TRP A 441 2.95 12.96 8.03
CA TRP A 441 2.74 14.37 8.35
C TRP A 441 2.49 15.23 7.11
N VAL A 442 3.23 15.01 6.01
CA VAL A 442 3.00 15.71 4.74
C VAL A 442 1.64 15.34 4.14
N LEU A 443 1.23 14.07 4.18
CA LEU A 443 -0.08 13.63 3.71
C LEU A 443 -1.24 14.29 4.48
N ILE A 444 -1.09 14.53 5.80
CA ILE A 444 -2.07 15.31 6.58
C ILE A 444 -2.14 16.75 6.08
N VAL A 445 -1.00 17.42 5.86
CA VAL A 445 -0.97 18.81 5.36
C VAL A 445 -1.58 18.93 3.96
N ILE A 446 -1.22 18.02 3.04
CA ILE A 446 -1.81 17.93 1.70
C ILE A 446 -3.33 17.77 1.79
N SER A 447 -3.81 16.94 2.72
CA SER A 447 -5.25 16.69 2.88
C SER A 447 -6.01 17.90 3.45
N ILE A 448 -5.39 18.72 4.30
CA ILE A 448 -5.97 20.00 4.75
C ILE A 448 -6.08 20.96 3.57
N VAL A 449 -5.03 21.08 2.74
CA VAL A 449 -5.05 21.90 1.52
C VAL A 449 -6.16 21.43 0.57
N TYR A 450 -6.30 20.12 0.37
CA TYR A 450 -7.37 19.51 -0.42
C TYR A 450 -8.78 19.89 0.07
N LEU A 451 -9.06 19.83 1.37
CA LEU A 451 -10.36 20.22 1.92
C LEU A 451 -10.62 21.73 1.73
N SER A 452 -9.60 22.58 1.90
CA SER A 452 -9.68 24.02 1.61
C SER A 452 -9.92 24.31 0.12
N CYS A 453 -9.24 23.59 -0.78
CA CYS A 453 -9.48 23.69 -2.23
C CYS A 453 -10.87 23.20 -2.60
N THR A 454 -11.39 22.15 -1.95
CA THR A 454 -12.75 21.65 -2.17
C THR A 454 -13.79 22.68 -1.71
N ALA A 455 -13.57 23.32 -0.56
CA ALA A 455 -14.42 24.40 -0.06
C ALA A 455 -14.41 25.64 -0.97
N LEU A 456 -13.26 26.03 -1.52
CA LEU A 456 -13.15 27.16 -2.44
C LEU A 456 -13.71 26.84 -3.83
N PHE A 457 -13.29 25.73 -4.45
CA PHE A 457 -13.66 25.39 -5.82
C PHE A 457 -15.13 24.97 -5.94
N SER A 458 -15.76 24.43 -4.90
CA SER A 458 -17.22 24.20 -4.92
C SER A 458 -18.04 25.49 -4.98
N LEU A 459 -17.54 26.60 -4.45
CA LEU A 459 -18.18 27.91 -4.57
C LEU A 459 -17.95 28.56 -5.95
N LEU A 460 -16.80 28.28 -6.59
CA LEU A 460 -16.44 28.85 -7.90
C LEU A 460 -16.99 28.06 -9.10
N TRP A 461 -17.01 26.74 -9.00
CA TRP A 461 -17.28 25.81 -10.12
C TRP A 461 -18.22 24.65 -9.74
N GLY A 462 -18.89 24.71 -8.58
CA GLY A 462 -19.84 23.69 -8.13
C GLY A 462 -19.22 22.28 -8.08
N THR A 463 -19.98 21.29 -8.52
CA THR A 463 -19.56 19.87 -8.57
C THR A 463 -18.27 19.64 -9.37
N ILE A 464 -18.02 20.44 -10.42
CA ILE A 464 -16.78 20.34 -11.22
C ILE A 464 -15.57 20.71 -10.36
N GLY A 465 -15.69 21.78 -9.57
CA GLY A 465 -14.64 22.27 -8.69
C GLY A 465 -14.20 21.25 -7.62
N ILE A 466 -15.12 20.42 -7.14
CA ILE A 466 -14.83 19.35 -6.18
C ILE A 466 -13.89 18.31 -6.81
N ILE A 467 -14.21 17.84 -8.02
CA ILE A 467 -13.37 16.87 -8.74
C ILE A 467 -12.01 17.49 -9.10
N LEU A 468 -11.98 18.78 -9.47
CA LEU A 468 -10.72 19.50 -9.70
C LEU A 468 -9.87 19.67 -8.44
N ALA A 469 -10.47 19.81 -7.25
CA ALA A 469 -9.74 19.78 -5.98
C ALA A 469 -9.16 18.38 -5.69
N GLY A 470 -9.88 17.31 -6.06
CA GLY A 470 -9.35 15.94 -6.09
C GLY A 470 -8.16 15.76 -7.03
N VAL A 471 -8.22 16.30 -8.26
CA VAL A 471 -7.10 16.31 -9.20
C VAL A 471 -5.89 17.05 -8.63
N ALA A 472 -6.09 18.24 -8.05
CA ALA A 472 -5.02 19.02 -7.44
C ALA A 472 -4.37 18.29 -6.24
N ASN A 473 -5.17 17.60 -5.42
CA ASN A 473 -4.70 16.76 -4.31
C ASN A 473 -3.80 15.63 -4.82
N MET A 474 -4.28 14.82 -5.78
CA MET A 474 -3.50 13.71 -6.33
C MET A 474 -2.24 14.19 -7.07
N LEU A 475 -2.31 15.32 -7.80
CA LEU A 475 -1.13 15.93 -8.41
C LEU A 475 -0.07 16.33 -7.36
N LEU A 476 -0.48 16.95 -6.25
CA LEU A 476 0.43 17.35 -5.18
C LEU A 476 1.06 16.13 -4.47
N ARG A 477 0.29 15.06 -4.26
CA ARG A 477 0.81 13.77 -3.76
C ARG A 477 1.81 13.17 -4.74
N ILE A 478 1.45 13.03 -6.02
CA ILE A 478 2.31 12.50 -7.09
C ILE A 478 3.64 13.26 -7.15
N LEU A 479 3.63 14.59 -7.14
CA LEU A 479 4.85 15.40 -7.17
C LEU A 479 5.74 15.09 -5.95
N TYR A 480 5.16 14.95 -4.76
CA TYR A 480 5.92 14.55 -3.56
C TYR A 480 6.47 13.11 -3.66
N MET A 481 5.66 12.14 -4.09
CA MET A 481 6.09 10.75 -4.24
C MET A 481 7.18 10.60 -5.30
N MET A 482 7.05 11.27 -6.45
CA MET A 482 8.06 11.26 -7.52
C MET A 482 9.37 11.90 -7.07
N LEU A 483 9.33 13.00 -6.30
CA LEU A 483 10.52 13.55 -5.65
C LEU A 483 11.17 12.57 -4.65
N LYS A 484 10.38 11.72 -3.98
CA LYS A 484 10.91 10.67 -3.09
C LYS A 484 11.47 9.46 -3.83
N ILE A 485 10.82 9.04 -4.93
CA ILE A 485 11.33 8.00 -5.84
C ILE A 485 12.66 8.44 -6.44
N PHE A 486 12.72 9.64 -6.99
CA PHE A 486 13.95 10.20 -7.59
C PHE A 486 15.08 10.35 -6.55
N GLN A 487 14.77 10.78 -5.32
CA GLN A 487 15.73 10.77 -4.21
C GLN A 487 16.17 9.35 -3.81
N CYS A 488 15.30 8.34 -3.92
CA CYS A 488 15.65 6.95 -3.63
C CYS A 488 16.59 6.36 -4.70
N THR A 489 16.26 6.55 -5.98
CA THR A 489 17.11 6.12 -7.11
C THR A 489 18.46 6.84 -7.10
N ILE A 490 18.51 8.15 -6.82
CA ILE A 490 19.79 8.87 -6.63
C ILE A 490 20.55 8.35 -5.39
N CYS A 491 19.87 7.94 -4.33
CA CYS A 491 20.50 7.28 -3.17
C CYS A 491 20.95 5.83 -3.43
N CYS A 492 20.74 5.27 -4.63
CA CYS A 492 21.35 4.00 -5.04
C CYS A 492 22.82 4.18 -5.44
N LEU A 493 23.24 5.39 -5.80
CA LEU A 493 24.66 5.77 -5.80
C LEU A 493 25.17 5.73 -4.36
N GLU A 494 26.13 4.85 -4.08
CA GLU A 494 26.49 4.50 -2.70
C GLU A 494 27.20 5.66 -2.00
N ARG A 495 26.48 6.32 -1.07
CA ARG A 495 27.03 7.31 -0.14
C ARG A 495 27.80 6.63 0.99
N LEU A 496 28.97 6.09 0.67
CA LEU A 496 29.88 5.49 1.64
C LEU A 496 30.52 6.59 2.49
N THR A 497 30.57 6.37 3.81
CA THR A 497 31.30 7.25 4.74
C THR A 497 32.69 6.70 4.96
N LEU A 498 33.71 7.42 4.49
CA LEU A 498 35.11 7.06 4.54
C LEU A 498 35.88 7.97 5.51
N GLU A 499 37.07 7.55 5.89
CA GLU A 499 38.00 8.33 6.72
C GLU A 499 39.36 8.42 6.02
N LYS A 500 39.99 9.60 6.09
CA LYS A 500 41.34 9.87 5.57
C LYS A 500 42.05 10.88 6.46
N ASP A 501 43.34 10.68 6.67
CA ASP A 501 44.21 11.66 7.32
C ASP A 501 44.75 12.64 6.26
N LEU A 502 44.48 13.93 6.44
CA LEU A 502 44.97 15.02 5.61
C LEU A 502 46.22 15.63 6.23
N HIS A 503 47.29 15.74 5.44
CA HIS A 503 48.55 16.36 5.86
C HIS A 503 48.59 17.81 5.37
N ILE A 504 48.48 18.76 6.29
CA ILE A 504 48.38 20.19 5.97
C ILE A 504 49.66 20.92 6.40
N HIS A 505 50.25 21.67 5.47
CA HIS A 505 51.45 22.45 5.73
C HIS A 505 51.16 23.64 6.68
N PRO A 506 51.99 23.95 7.71
CA PRO A 506 51.69 24.97 8.73
C PRO A 506 51.29 26.35 8.22
N LYS A 507 51.82 26.76 7.05
CA LYS A 507 51.45 28.02 6.37
C LYS A 507 49.95 28.15 6.11
N HIS A 508 49.20 27.04 6.04
CA HIS A 508 47.77 27.01 5.75
C HIS A 508 46.89 26.92 7.01
N CYS A 509 47.48 26.85 8.20
CA CYS A 509 46.78 26.81 9.49
C CYS A 509 46.26 28.21 9.94
N GLY A 510 45.72 28.98 8.99
CA GLY A 510 45.07 30.27 9.21
C GLY A 510 43.53 30.17 9.25
N PRO A 511 42.80 31.29 9.15
CA PRO A 511 41.33 31.29 9.24
C PRO A 511 40.63 30.47 8.15
N ASN A 512 41.26 30.29 6.98
CA ASN A 512 40.72 29.51 5.86
C ASN A 512 41.11 28.02 5.90
N LEU A 513 41.69 27.53 7.01
CA LEU A 513 42.19 26.16 7.17
C LEU A 513 41.21 25.08 6.71
N PHE A 514 39.96 25.10 7.18
CA PHE A 514 38.96 24.09 6.82
C PHE A 514 38.56 24.15 5.34
N THR A 515 38.56 25.34 4.73
CA THR A 515 38.29 25.52 3.30
C THR A 515 39.42 24.92 2.46
N ILE A 516 40.68 25.21 2.82
CA ILE A 516 41.87 24.66 2.15
C ILE A 516 41.94 23.15 2.34
N ALA A 517 41.68 22.65 3.55
CA ALA A 517 41.61 21.22 3.85
C ALA A 517 40.54 20.49 3.04
N THR A 518 39.36 21.11 2.89
CA THR A 518 38.27 20.57 2.06
C THR A 518 38.68 20.53 0.59
N GLN A 519 39.23 21.62 0.06
CA GLN A 519 39.71 21.68 -1.33
C GLN A 519 40.82 20.66 -1.61
N GLN A 520 41.77 20.50 -0.67
CA GLN A 520 42.81 19.48 -0.72
C GLN A 520 42.20 18.06 -0.73
N LEU A 521 41.25 17.77 0.17
CA LEU A 521 40.56 16.48 0.21
C LEU A 521 39.85 16.14 -1.10
N HIS A 522 39.13 17.09 -1.70
CA HIS A 522 38.53 16.91 -3.03
C HIS A 522 39.61 16.54 -4.07
N SER A 523 40.68 17.33 -4.17
CA SER A 523 41.76 17.12 -5.15
C SER A 523 42.59 15.83 -4.96
N GLU A 524 42.63 15.26 -3.76
CA GLU A 524 43.38 14.02 -3.48
C GLU A 524 42.49 12.75 -3.42
N VAL A 525 41.19 12.84 -3.74
CA VAL A 525 40.24 11.73 -3.53
C VAL A 525 39.22 11.60 -4.66
N GLU A 526 38.71 12.69 -5.23
CA GLU A 526 37.80 12.62 -6.38
C GLU A 526 38.54 12.10 -7.62
N GLY A 527 37.93 11.16 -8.34
CA GLY A 527 38.56 10.42 -9.44
C GLY A 527 39.48 9.27 -8.99
N THR A 528 39.80 9.12 -7.70
CA THR A 528 40.62 8.00 -7.22
C THR A 528 39.82 6.70 -7.12
N CYS A 529 40.49 5.55 -7.24
CA CYS A 529 39.88 4.23 -7.08
C CYS A 529 40.55 3.46 -5.93
N SER A 530 39.73 2.72 -5.19
CA SER A 530 40.16 1.81 -4.13
C SER A 530 39.49 0.45 -4.34
N GLY A 531 40.25 -0.63 -4.53
CA GLY A 531 39.68 -1.95 -4.79
C GLY A 531 38.68 -2.44 -3.73
N ARG A 532 38.80 -1.96 -2.49
CA ARG A 532 37.82 -2.25 -1.43
C ARG A 532 36.46 -1.59 -1.69
N TYR A 533 36.43 -0.34 -2.12
CA TYR A 533 35.22 0.50 -2.14
C TYR A 533 34.68 0.78 -3.55
N GLY A 534 35.54 0.96 -4.56
CA GLY A 534 35.18 1.40 -5.92
C GLY A 534 35.90 2.69 -6.34
N PHE A 535 35.45 3.27 -7.45
CA PHE A 535 35.84 4.59 -7.95
C PHE A 535 35.09 5.67 -7.16
N ILE A 536 35.82 6.63 -6.58
CA ILE A 536 35.24 7.74 -5.83
C ILE A 536 34.92 8.87 -6.80
N ILE A 537 33.64 9.05 -7.12
CA ILE A 537 33.19 9.99 -8.15
C ILE A 537 33.17 11.42 -7.60
N THR A 538 32.58 11.66 -6.43
CA THR A 538 32.55 12.99 -5.80
C THR A 538 32.27 12.95 -4.30
N ILE A 539 32.76 13.93 -3.55
CA ILE A 539 32.53 14.11 -2.11
C ILE A 539 31.28 14.98 -1.88
N THR A 540 30.36 14.50 -1.05
CA THR A 540 29.06 15.13 -0.78
C THR A 540 28.93 15.82 0.59
N SER A 541 29.81 15.50 1.54
CA SER A 541 29.94 16.21 2.83
C SER A 541 31.27 15.87 3.51
N VAL A 542 31.86 16.82 4.23
CA VAL A 542 33.14 16.67 4.94
C VAL A 542 32.95 17.02 6.42
N ASP A 543 33.22 16.07 7.30
CA ASP A 543 33.09 16.15 8.76
C ASP A 543 34.49 16.02 9.40
N PHE A 544 35.02 17.10 9.98
CA PHE A 544 36.35 17.10 10.62
C PHE A 544 36.28 16.46 12.02
N VAL A 545 37.00 15.36 12.25
CA VAL A 545 36.88 14.56 13.49
C VAL A 545 37.93 14.91 14.54
N SER A 546 39.17 15.23 14.12
CA SER A 546 40.25 15.60 15.04
C SER A 546 40.58 17.10 15.01
N LYS A 547 41.10 17.62 16.13
CA LYS A 547 41.52 19.03 16.27
C LYS A 547 42.84 19.38 15.53
N GLY A 548 43.35 18.46 14.71
CA GLY A 548 44.72 18.51 14.18
C GLY A 548 45.76 18.01 15.19
N LYS A 549 46.80 17.34 14.69
CA LYS A 549 48.00 16.98 15.46
C LYS A 549 49.24 17.37 14.66
N VAL A 550 50.20 18.05 15.28
CA VAL A 550 51.49 18.34 14.63
C VAL A 550 52.31 17.05 14.57
N LEU A 551 52.88 16.73 13.41
CA LEU A 551 53.73 15.57 13.20
C LEU A 551 55.19 15.93 13.52
N GLU A 552 55.72 15.38 14.60
CA GLU A 552 57.03 15.74 15.19
C GLU A 552 58.21 15.63 14.20
N SER A 553 58.12 14.73 13.22
CA SER A 553 59.18 14.47 12.23
C SER A 553 59.18 15.40 11.00
N SER A 554 58.12 16.17 10.77
CA SER A 554 57.98 16.98 9.53
C SER A 554 57.33 18.36 9.73
N GLY A 555 56.76 18.64 10.90
CA GLY A 555 56.05 19.87 11.21
C GLY A 555 54.66 20.00 10.57
N TYR A 556 54.25 19.09 9.68
CA TYR A 556 52.91 19.07 9.10
C TYR A 556 51.83 18.85 10.17
N VAL A 557 50.64 19.41 9.97
CA VAL A 557 49.49 19.17 10.84
C VAL A 557 48.56 18.15 10.19
N VAL A 558 48.37 17.02 10.87
CA VAL A 558 47.51 15.91 10.41
C VAL A 558 46.10 16.09 10.98
N PHE A 559 45.11 16.15 10.10
CA PHE A 559 43.68 16.17 10.45
C PHE A 559 43.02 14.87 10.02
N GLN A 560 42.37 14.18 10.96
CA GLN A 560 41.55 13.01 10.64
C GLN A 560 40.18 13.50 10.20
N VAL A 561 39.84 13.23 8.94
CA VAL A 561 38.63 13.74 8.29
C VAL A 561 37.75 12.59 7.85
N LYS A 562 36.46 12.69 8.18
CA LYS A 562 35.43 11.72 7.81
C LYS A 562 34.55 12.36 6.75
N TYR A 563 34.39 11.72 5.61
CA TYR A 563 33.70 12.30 4.47
C TYR A 563 32.73 11.31 3.84
N LYS A 564 31.67 11.81 3.20
CA LYS A 564 30.65 11.00 2.55
C LYS A 564 30.78 11.18 1.05
N ALA A 565 31.25 10.17 0.34
CA ALA A 565 31.44 10.24 -1.10
C ALA A 565 30.43 9.38 -1.85
N ILE A 566 30.10 9.77 -3.08
CA ILE A 566 29.42 8.91 -4.05
C ILE A 566 30.47 8.01 -4.69
N ILE A 567 30.25 6.70 -4.62
CA ILE A 567 31.16 5.69 -5.13
C ILE A 567 30.47 4.85 -6.20
N PHE A 568 31.19 4.61 -7.30
CA PHE A 568 30.83 3.67 -8.36
C PHE A 568 31.65 2.39 -8.20
N LYS A 569 31.01 1.24 -8.04
CA LYS A 569 31.69 -0.06 -7.91
C LYS A 569 31.03 -1.08 -8.85
N PRO A 570 31.67 -1.44 -9.97
CA PRO A 570 31.05 -2.31 -10.95
C PRO A 570 30.91 -3.75 -10.45
N PHE A 571 29.87 -4.44 -10.91
CA PHE A 571 29.53 -5.80 -10.48
C PHE A 571 29.22 -6.74 -11.66
N LYS A 572 29.33 -8.05 -11.40
CA LYS A 572 29.02 -9.08 -12.39
C LYS A 572 27.51 -9.14 -12.65
N GLY A 573 27.11 -9.06 -13.91
CA GLY A 573 25.72 -9.00 -14.37
C GLY A 573 25.24 -7.58 -14.71
N GLU A 574 25.99 -6.56 -14.31
CA GLU A 574 25.68 -5.15 -14.62
C GLU A 574 25.71 -4.90 -16.14
N VAL A 575 24.72 -4.19 -16.65
CA VAL A 575 24.60 -3.78 -18.05
C VAL A 575 24.84 -2.28 -18.13
N MET A 576 25.78 -1.85 -18.96
CA MET A 576 26.18 -0.45 -19.08
C MET A 576 26.61 -0.10 -20.50
N ASP A 577 26.54 1.20 -20.80
CA ASP A 577 26.90 1.79 -22.07
C ASP A 577 28.33 2.35 -21.97
N ALA A 578 29.19 2.03 -22.94
CA ALA A 578 30.61 2.34 -22.91
C ALA A 578 31.12 2.79 -24.28
N VAL A 579 32.10 3.69 -24.31
CA VAL A 579 32.71 4.19 -25.56
C VAL A 579 33.90 3.33 -25.94
N VAL A 580 33.97 2.85 -27.19
CA VAL A 580 35.04 1.96 -27.66
C VAL A 580 36.35 2.72 -27.90
N THR A 581 37.34 2.54 -27.04
CA THR A 581 38.61 3.28 -27.12
C THR A 581 39.67 2.61 -28.00
N LYS A 582 39.61 1.29 -28.18
CA LYS A 582 40.56 0.54 -29.02
C LYS A 582 40.01 -0.82 -29.50
N VAL A 583 40.04 -1.06 -30.81
CA VAL A 583 39.68 -2.36 -31.42
C VAL A 583 40.94 -3.17 -31.77
N THR A 584 40.91 -4.50 -31.58
CA THR A 584 41.99 -5.45 -31.93
C THR A 584 41.41 -6.79 -32.41
N ASN A 585 42.25 -7.64 -32.99
CA ASN A 585 41.86 -9.00 -33.41
C ASN A 585 41.46 -9.94 -32.25
N LEU A 586 41.85 -9.61 -31.01
CA LEU A 586 41.48 -10.37 -29.79
C LEU A 586 40.17 -9.88 -29.14
N GLY A 587 39.59 -8.80 -29.67
CA GLY A 587 38.45 -8.10 -29.08
C GLY A 587 38.70 -6.59 -28.97
N PHE A 588 37.81 -5.87 -28.29
CA PHE A 588 37.91 -4.42 -28.12
C PHE A 588 37.96 -4.00 -26.64
N PHE A 589 38.54 -2.82 -26.41
CA PHE A 589 38.50 -2.09 -25.16
C PHE A 589 37.45 -0.98 -25.27
N ALA A 590 36.66 -0.83 -24.22
CA ALA A 590 35.69 0.26 -24.06
C ALA A 590 35.78 0.85 -22.64
N GLU A 591 35.40 2.11 -22.50
CA GLU A 591 35.46 2.84 -21.22
C GLU A 591 34.06 3.31 -20.81
N ALA A 592 33.68 2.95 -19.58
CA ALA A 592 32.44 3.37 -18.92
C ALA A 592 32.79 4.34 -17.79
N GLY A 593 33.02 5.60 -18.14
CA GLY A 593 33.63 6.58 -17.24
C GLY A 593 35.05 6.12 -16.85
N PRO A 594 35.38 5.99 -15.55
CA PRO A 594 36.72 5.59 -15.11
C PRO A 594 36.99 4.07 -15.21
N LEU A 595 35.98 3.26 -15.57
CA LEU A 595 36.11 1.81 -15.69
C LEU A 595 36.55 1.41 -17.11
N THR A 596 37.69 0.74 -17.20
CA THR A 596 38.15 0.08 -18.44
C THR A 596 37.56 -1.33 -18.55
N ILE A 597 37.04 -1.66 -19.73
CA ILE A 597 36.32 -2.90 -20.02
C ILE A 597 36.94 -3.55 -21.24
N PHE A 598 37.30 -4.84 -21.15
CA PHE A 598 37.74 -5.63 -22.29
C PHE A 598 36.66 -6.64 -22.72
N VAL A 599 36.29 -6.61 -23.99
CA VAL A 599 35.34 -7.55 -24.62
C VAL A 599 36.13 -8.42 -25.59
N SER A 600 36.41 -9.66 -25.22
CA SER A 600 37.12 -10.63 -26.06
C SER A 600 36.24 -11.13 -27.22
N THR A 601 36.84 -11.48 -28.36
CA THR A 601 36.14 -12.04 -29.54
C THR A 601 35.21 -13.23 -29.20
N HIS A 602 35.50 -14.04 -28.18
CA HIS A 602 34.62 -15.14 -27.74
C HIS A 602 33.30 -14.69 -27.05
N LEU A 603 33.20 -13.40 -26.71
CA LEU A 603 32.07 -12.74 -26.06
C LEU A 603 31.40 -11.69 -26.99
N ILE A 604 31.83 -11.65 -28.25
CA ILE A 604 31.19 -10.95 -29.37
C ILE A 604 30.24 -11.95 -30.09
N PRO A 605 29.12 -11.51 -30.67
CA PRO A 605 28.31 -12.32 -31.58
C PRO A 605 29.13 -12.96 -32.73
N PRO A 606 28.86 -14.22 -33.12
CA PRO A 606 29.69 -14.96 -34.08
C PRO A 606 29.55 -14.50 -35.54
N ASP A 607 28.53 -13.70 -35.84
CA ASP A 607 28.29 -12.99 -37.11
C ASP A 607 29.23 -11.80 -37.31
N MET A 608 29.80 -11.23 -36.25
CA MET A 608 30.70 -10.08 -36.34
C MET A 608 32.14 -10.50 -36.66
N GLN A 609 32.60 -10.19 -37.87
CA GLN A 609 33.96 -10.44 -38.33
C GLN A 609 34.87 -9.23 -38.10
N PHE A 610 36.15 -9.48 -37.80
CA PHE A 610 37.15 -8.42 -37.61
C PHE A 610 37.74 -7.98 -38.96
N ASP A 611 37.47 -6.74 -39.35
CA ASP A 611 38.13 -6.09 -40.49
C ASP A 611 39.42 -5.38 -40.04
N ALA A 612 40.50 -5.71 -40.74
CA ALA A 612 41.84 -5.14 -40.59
C ALA A 612 42.31 -4.35 -41.82
N GLN A 613 41.50 -4.27 -42.87
CA GLN A 613 41.80 -3.54 -44.12
C GLN A 613 41.29 -2.10 -44.08
N SER A 614 40.28 -1.80 -43.26
CA SER A 614 39.84 -0.44 -42.97
C SER A 614 40.89 0.36 -42.18
N ALA A 615 41.06 1.65 -42.52
CA ALA A 615 42.06 2.53 -41.90
C ALA A 615 41.94 2.66 -40.37
N ASN A 616 40.72 2.47 -39.83
CA ASN A 616 40.46 2.19 -38.43
C ASN A 616 39.98 0.73 -38.33
N PRO A 617 40.63 -0.17 -37.56
CA PRO A 617 40.17 -1.55 -37.37
C PRO A 617 38.78 -1.59 -36.73
N CYS A 618 37.95 -2.55 -37.15
CA CYS A 618 36.56 -2.65 -36.68
C CYS A 618 36.03 -4.08 -36.69
N PHE A 619 34.96 -4.33 -35.94
CA PHE A 619 34.11 -5.51 -36.14
C PHE A 619 32.89 -5.11 -36.97
N VAL A 620 32.45 -5.98 -37.90
CA VAL A 620 31.31 -5.74 -38.80
C VAL A 620 30.45 -7.00 -38.84
N SER A 621 29.15 -6.87 -38.61
CA SER A 621 28.14 -7.93 -38.75
C SER A 621 27.62 -8.00 -40.20
N GLU A 622 27.05 -9.15 -40.58
CA GLU A 622 26.34 -9.32 -41.86
C GLU A 622 25.13 -8.37 -41.99
N ASP A 623 24.52 -7.97 -40.86
CA ASP A 623 23.43 -6.97 -40.80
C ASP A 623 23.92 -5.52 -41.02
N GLY A 624 25.22 -5.30 -41.26
CA GLY A 624 25.82 -3.99 -41.53
C GLY A 624 26.10 -3.15 -40.28
N SER A 625 25.79 -3.65 -39.08
CA SER A 625 26.18 -3.03 -37.82
C SER A 625 27.71 -3.14 -37.60
N LYS A 626 28.32 -2.06 -37.09
CA LYS A 626 29.78 -1.91 -37.02
C LYS A 626 30.23 -1.38 -35.66
N ILE A 627 31.29 -1.98 -35.12
CA ILE A 627 32.00 -1.53 -33.92
C ILE A 627 33.39 -1.04 -34.34
N SER A 628 33.59 0.27 -34.36
CA SER A 628 34.89 0.95 -34.54
C SER A 628 35.28 1.74 -33.28
N LYS A 629 36.43 2.42 -33.33
CA LYS A 629 36.84 3.36 -32.30
C LYS A 629 35.88 4.56 -32.25
N ASP A 630 35.60 5.03 -31.03
CA ASP A 630 34.73 6.15 -30.66
C ASP A 630 33.22 5.89 -30.81
N ASP A 631 32.80 4.67 -31.18
CA ASP A 631 31.39 4.25 -31.16
C ASP A 631 30.91 3.90 -29.74
N GLU A 632 29.61 4.12 -29.47
CA GLU A 632 28.95 3.71 -28.21
C GLU A 632 28.43 2.26 -28.30
N VAL A 633 28.71 1.46 -27.26
CA VAL A 633 28.34 0.04 -27.19
C VAL A 633 27.75 -0.30 -25.81
N ARG A 634 26.55 -0.90 -25.81
CA ARG A 634 25.92 -1.50 -24.64
C ARG A 634 26.46 -2.90 -24.40
N LEU A 635 27.01 -3.14 -23.21
CA LEU A 635 27.63 -4.42 -22.83
C LEU A 635 27.19 -4.88 -21.44
N GLN A 636 27.40 -6.16 -21.14
CA GLN A 636 27.19 -6.74 -19.81
C GLN A 636 28.53 -7.20 -19.20
N ILE A 637 28.79 -6.84 -17.94
CA ILE A 637 29.98 -7.27 -17.20
C ILE A 637 29.86 -8.76 -16.81
N LYS A 638 30.71 -9.61 -17.37
CA LYS A 638 30.82 -11.04 -17.01
C LYS A 638 31.74 -11.31 -15.82
N GLY A 639 32.59 -10.36 -15.45
CA GLY A 639 33.39 -10.37 -14.24
C GLY A 639 34.26 -9.13 -14.09
N THR A 640 34.74 -8.86 -12.88
CA THR A 640 35.68 -7.78 -12.57
C THR A 640 36.95 -8.34 -11.96
N ARG A 641 38.10 -7.78 -12.35
CA ARG A 641 39.38 -7.91 -11.66
C ARG A 641 39.58 -6.65 -10.82
N VAL A 642 39.92 -6.84 -9.55
CA VAL A 642 40.05 -5.77 -8.57
C VAL A 642 41.48 -5.79 -8.04
N ASP A 643 42.27 -4.82 -8.46
CA ASP A 643 43.61 -4.58 -7.92
C ASP A 643 43.52 -3.47 -6.83
N ALA A 644 44.64 -3.04 -6.25
CA ALA A 644 44.60 -2.14 -5.09
C ALA A 644 44.01 -0.76 -5.40
N THR A 645 44.40 -0.19 -6.56
CA THR A 645 44.09 1.17 -7.02
C THR A 645 43.26 1.21 -8.29
N GLU A 646 42.99 0.07 -8.93
CA GLU A 646 42.36 -0.02 -10.25
C GLU A 646 41.36 -1.19 -10.29
N ILE A 647 40.30 -1.05 -11.09
CA ILE A 647 39.32 -2.10 -11.35
C ILE A 647 39.16 -2.22 -12.86
N PHE A 648 39.33 -3.44 -13.37
CA PHE A 648 39.14 -3.81 -14.77
C PHE A 648 37.91 -4.70 -14.90
N ALA A 649 37.12 -4.54 -15.95
CA ALA A 649 35.99 -5.42 -16.24
C ALA A 649 36.22 -6.28 -17.49
N ILE A 650 35.63 -7.47 -17.51
CA ILE A 650 35.47 -8.30 -18.70
C ILE A 650 34.01 -8.18 -19.14
N GLY A 651 33.79 -7.59 -20.31
CA GLY A 651 32.48 -7.36 -20.90
C GLY A 651 32.07 -8.44 -21.91
N SER A 652 30.79 -8.43 -22.28
CA SER A 652 30.18 -9.30 -23.28
C SER A 652 29.08 -8.53 -24.00
N ILE A 653 28.92 -8.78 -25.30
CA ILE A 653 27.85 -8.20 -26.14
C ILE A 653 27.03 -9.29 -26.88
N ARG A 654 27.15 -10.55 -26.45
CA ARG A 654 26.56 -11.74 -27.08
C ARG A 654 25.05 -11.98 -26.80
N GLU A 655 24.36 -11.07 -26.10
CA GLU A 655 22.93 -11.23 -25.76
C GLU A 655 22.09 -10.20 -26.52
N ASP A 656 20.90 -10.59 -26.98
CA ASP A 656 20.06 -9.93 -28.01
C ASP A 656 19.65 -8.46 -27.74
N TYR A 657 20.05 -7.89 -26.60
CA TYR A 657 19.77 -6.53 -26.16
C TYR A 657 21.04 -5.70 -25.90
N LEU A 658 22.20 -6.24 -26.29
CA LEU A 658 23.55 -5.67 -26.22
C LEU A 658 24.07 -5.41 -27.65
N GLY A 659 25.15 -4.63 -27.78
CA GLY A 659 25.73 -4.26 -29.08
C GLY A 659 25.84 -2.75 -29.26
N VAL A 660 25.98 -2.30 -30.51
CA VAL A 660 26.15 -0.88 -30.87
C VAL A 660 24.90 -0.07 -30.50
N ILE A 661 25.12 1.16 -30.04
CA ILE A 661 24.07 2.15 -29.78
C ILE A 661 24.09 3.18 -30.92
N GLY A 662 23.28 2.96 -31.97
CA GLY A 662 23.17 3.80 -33.15
C GLY A 662 21.80 3.69 -33.83
#